data_AF-D0I6J2-F1
#
_entry.id   AF-D0I6J2-F1
#
_cell.length_a   1.000
_cell.length_b   1.000
_cell.length_c   1.000
_cell.angle_alpha   90.00
_cell.angle_beta   90.00
_cell.angle_gamma   90.00
#
_symmetry.space_group_name_H-M   'P 1'
#
loop_
_entity.id
_entity.type
_entity.pdbx_description
1 polymer ?
#
loop_
_entity_poly.entity_id
_entity_poly.type
_entity_poly.pdbx_seq_one_letter_code
_entity_poly.pdbx_strand_id
1 'polypeptide(L)'
;MPIITPNATVNTCRINEVALTNSNEVPLEVRKVSNKKNRTTSLDSHVSQAESEQYAEKPLIKVNNENGSVLRSDIKVVIGALEAKIRTLKSSSKLNSALSNINKVVNGGGDEKFTLDELALLALYLDKLSGLLPKGELKELTKLINIQMECSWVKMKSDQHLLKRITELRFMQEAGAAFKNTVSVGGSVGYGFGAKANSTGIIKSVTAGLSADMVRNVFVDDDQTIFEQHSNGLSLNGGADCDFTVANLGVKGQVKTEKVLQKEYSSVEHFARNEHVRFSLRKMKNSFVDKLSSSSTKSLHQAQRDASNTSIRLNQLMRSVLGLNADIFCIKPSNTAPNEANISVTSADIGGKTNAGLKDLSVGVGLSANQSLTVIDIEAEGYQKFVEDLKRVSELPPEFYVKIKDEIELDSSKENLLKLLGMLEADVSNYNSIVKRYDGEKLNNNANDALKRALKAEKYAIEDRWSAIGRHQFLQFAAASHAYISKLLIEANFDDMDAIKRCEALIYNPDFACSAVKLRKLTTLPKVLKLKITDNKSSFGLSVGPFSGKLEINHRDFKHCSRVRDGKYIDVIVSGQASAALSMLNINTLNDKINEILVGQGLSDIVGSVSFTPDMSGSVTLSHVSRWFKPNYSQHDNFPGDKGWRKQFTRTAVATNLGGSISASGGAGVVLGASLSASESKTKISKEHIGTHDLTYTIARFNHAYTNNGSKIDNDEWKHFFDQNKHSYVELFKNMSDKDSALSKEVSFFFKELKDRATVIQKEEIVKLETKFFDAMKNVSEQPFNEEIFNEAKVLFEDFLERQVSPWLDIINEKWWKPDTYKQTTLSGNSFRTRVLRVLNMHPRDKNNIEKFKEIPDISRL
;
A
#
# COMPACT_ATOMS: atom_id res chain seq x y z
N MET A 1 12.53 35.07 36.37
CA MET A 1 12.92 34.20 37.51
C MET A 1 12.54 32.77 37.17
N PRO A 2 13.39 31.78 37.49
CA PRO A 2 13.46 30.52 36.75
C PRO A 2 12.40 29.50 37.19
N ILE A 3 11.93 28.76 36.20
CA ILE A 3 11.01 27.63 36.28
C ILE A 3 11.81 26.40 36.72
N ILE A 4 11.42 25.81 37.85
CA ILE A 4 11.88 24.51 38.32
C ILE A 4 10.78 23.50 37.97
N THR A 5 11.07 22.61 37.03
CA THR A 5 10.30 21.39 36.75
C THR A 5 10.52 20.34 37.86
N PRO A 6 9.47 19.75 38.43
CA PRO A 6 9.59 18.49 39.14
C PRO A 6 9.28 17.30 38.23
N ASN A 7 10.15 16.30 38.32
CA ASN A 7 10.01 14.96 37.77
C ASN A 7 8.69 14.30 38.22
N ALA A 8 7.92 13.77 37.26
CA ALA A 8 6.84 12.82 37.54
C ALA A 8 7.31 11.41 37.18
N THR A 9 7.72 10.68 38.21
CA THR A 9 7.87 9.23 38.26
C THR A 9 6.51 8.55 38.03
N VAL A 10 6.42 7.68 37.02
CA VAL A 10 5.25 6.82 36.80
C VAL A 10 5.30 5.67 37.81
N ASN A 11 4.48 5.76 38.84
CA ASN A 11 4.18 4.68 39.77
C ASN A 11 3.38 3.59 39.06
N THR A 12 3.93 2.39 38.99
CA THR A 12 3.21 1.16 38.64
C THR A 12 2.33 0.74 39.82
N CYS A 13 1.01 0.93 39.71
CA CYS A 13 0.06 0.30 40.64
C CYS A 13 -0.25 -1.14 40.20
N ARG A 14 0.18 -2.08 41.05
CA ARG A 14 -0.42 -3.43 41.19
C ARG A 14 -1.77 -3.31 41.91
N ILE A 15 -2.72 -4.18 41.55
CA ILE A 15 -3.91 -4.71 42.26
C ILE A 15 -4.85 -5.21 41.13
N ASN A 16 -5.44 -6.41 41.04
CA ASN A 16 -5.39 -7.67 41.79
C ASN A 16 -5.85 -8.78 40.81
N GLU A 17 -5.21 -9.95 40.86
CA GLU A 17 -5.75 -11.21 40.34
C GLU A 17 -6.89 -11.70 41.26
N VAL A 18 -8.10 -11.94 40.73
CA VAL A 18 -8.97 -13.07 41.13
C VAL A 18 -9.86 -13.47 39.93
N ALA A 19 -9.61 -14.70 39.45
CA ALA A 19 -10.44 -15.65 38.73
C ALA A 19 -11.79 -15.24 38.13
N LEU A 20 -11.91 -15.39 36.80
CA LEU A 20 -13.06 -16.06 36.16
C LEU A 20 -12.55 -16.87 34.96
N THR A 21 -12.88 -18.16 34.99
CA THR A 21 -12.44 -19.25 34.11
C THR A 21 -13.26 -19.33 32.82
N ASN A 22 -12.54 -19.58 31.71
CA ASN A 22 -12.92 -20.27 30.46
C ASN A 22 -14.28 -19.98 29.80
N SER A 23 -14.23 -19.40 28.60
CA SER A 23 -14.71 -20.08 27.38
C SER A 23 -14.17 -19.40 26.12
N ASN A 24 -13.63 -20.23 25.23
CA ASN A 24 -13.06 -20.00 23.90
C ASN A 24 -13.37 -18.67 23.19
N GLU A 25 -12.41 -17.75 23.23
CA GLU A 25 -12.17 -16.79 22.14
C GLU A 25 -10.71 -16.98 21.69
N VAL A 26 -10.53 -17.43 20.44
CA VAL A 26 -9.21 -17.45 19.80
C VAL A 26 -9.11 -16.18 18.96
N PRO A 27 -8.50 -15.10 19.47
CA PRO A 27 -8.06 -14.03 18.60
C PRO A 27 -6.94 -14.57 17.71
N LEU A 28 -7.06 -14.35 16.40
CA LEU A 28 -6.00 -14.61 15.41
C LEU A 28 -4.79 -13.72 15.73
N GLU A 29 -3.94 -14.17 16.65
CA GLU A 29 -2.60 -13.64 16.83
C GLU A 29 -1.81 -13.90 15.55
N VAL A 30 -1.39 -12.83 14.88
CA VAL A 30 -0.24 -12.85 13.98
C VAL A 30 0.99 -13.18 14.82
N ARG A 31 1.23 -14.47 15.05
CA ARG A 31 2.43 -14.96 15.73
C ARG A 31 3.64 -14.57 14.88
N LYS A 32 4.43 -13.63 15.39
CA LYS A 32 5.82 -13.43 15.02
C LYS A 32 6.55 -14.76 15.19
N VAL A 33 6.88 -15.41 14.07
CA VAL A 33 7.76 -16.59 14.08
C VAL A 33 9.16 -16.11 14.46
N SER A 34 9.46 -16.16 15.76
CA SER A 34 10.83 -16.16 16.26
C SER A 34 11.50 -17.44 15.77
N ASN A 35 12.55 -17.31 14.96
CA ASN A 35 13.44 -18.40 14.56
C ASN A 35 14.28 -18.90 15.76
N LYS A 36 13.64 -19.43 16.80
CA LYS A 36 14.28 -20.32 17.76
C LYS A 36 13.78 -21.73 17.48
N LYS A 37 14.75 -22.60 17.17
CA LYS A 37 14.60 -24.04 16.93
C LYS A 37 13.49 -24.68 17.78
N ASN A 38 12.41 -25.11 17.13
CA ASN A 38 11.67 -26.29 17.56
C ASN A 38 11.94 -27.36 16.51
N ARG A 39 12.78 -28.34 16.88
CA ARG A 39 13.09 -29.50 16.04
C ARG A 39 11.87 -30.43 16.01
N THR A 40 11.55 -30.85 14.80
CA THR A 40 10.78 -32.03 14.43
C THR A 40 11.08 -33.24 15.32
N THR A 41 10.05 -33.76 15.98
CA THR A 41 9.97 -35.15 16.44
C THR A 41 8.69 -35.75 15.89
N SER A 42 8.76 -36.31 14.68
CA SER A 42 7.95 -37.46 14.29
C SER A 42 8.49 -38.07 12.98
N LEU A 43 8.77 -39.37 13.09
CA LEU A 43 9.14 -40.39 12.11
C LEU A 43 10.58 -40.46 11.55
N ASP A 44 11.17 -41.61 11.88
CA ASP A 44 12.26 -42.39 11.27
C ASP A 44 13.72 -42.13 11.68
N SER A 45 13.99 -42.67 12.88
CA SER A 45 15.05 -43.61 13.27
C SER A 45 16.32 -43.81 12.40
N HIS A 46 17.44 -43.85 13.14
CA HIS A 46 18.78 -44.34 12.79
C HIS A 46 19.70 -43.46 11.93
N VAL A 47 20.15 -42.33 12.49
CA VAL A 47 21.55 -41.89 12.36
C VAL A 47 22.03 -41.40 13.73
N SER A 48 23.18 -41.91 14.15
CA SER A 48 23.77 -41.87 15.50
C SER A 48 23.69 -40.53 16.25
N GLN A 49 23.05 -40.58 17.43
CA GLN A 49 22.88 -39.50 18.40
C GLN A 49 24.16 -39.07 19.15
N ALA A 50 25.36 -39.52 18.75
CA ALA A 50 26.58 -39.36 19.55
C ALA A 50 27.44 -38.11 19.24
N GLU A 51 27.08 -37.26 18.27
CA GLU A 51 27.88 -36.08 17.91
C GLU A 51 27.20 -34.72 18.20
N SER A 52 25.99 -34.68 18.78
CA SER A 52 25.19 -33.44 18.85
C SER A 52 25.13 -32.72 20.20
N GLU A 53 25.81 -33.20 21.25
CA GLU A 53 25.78 -32.58 22.58
C GLU A 53 27.04 -31.77 22.96
N GLN A 54 28.03 -31.58 22.08
CA GLN A 54 29.29 -30.92 22.44
C GLN A 54 29.46 -29.43 22.08
N TYR A 55 28.53 -28.76 21.39
CA TYR A 55 28.71 -27.32 21.10
C TYR A 55 27.37 -26.55 21.05
N ALA A 56 26.88 -26.14 22.21
CA ALA A 56 25.85 -25.10 22.34
C ALA A 56 26.43 -23.88 23.07
N GLU A 57 27.49 -23.28 22.52
CA GLU A 57 27.91 -21.94 22.93
C GLU A 57 26.87 -20.91 22.48
N LYS A 58 26.40 -20.07 23.42
CA LYS A 58 25.55 -18.91 23.11
C LYS A 58 26.28 -17.99 22.10
N PRO A 59 25.59 -17.40 21.10
CA PRO A 59 26.25 -16.50 20.15
C PRO A 59 26.84 -15.30 20.91
N LEU A 60 28.12 -15.03 20.67
CA LEU A 60 28.91 -14.07 21.46
C LEU A 60 28.83 -12.64 20.89
N ILE A 61 28.41 -12.48 19.62
CA ILE A 61 28.48 -11.20 18.88
C ILE A 61 27.25 -11.04 17.98
N LYS A 62 26.58 -9.89 18.07
CA LYS A 62 25.53 -9.44 17.14
C LYS A 62 26.01 -8.24 16.34
N VAL A 63 26.29 -8.46 15.05
CA VAL A 63 26.89 -7.43 14.17
C VAL A 63 25.93 -6.25 13.92
N ASN A 64 24.62 -6.45 14.02
CA ASN A 64 23.56 -5.46 13.83
C ASN A 64 22.23 -6.00 14.39
N ASN A 65 21.16 -5.19 14.32
CA ASN A 65 19.80 -5.56 14.75
C ASN A 65 18.72 -5.00 13.78
N GLU A 66 17.45 -5.20 14.13
CA GLU A 66 16.27 -4.85 13.31
C GLU A 66 16.22 -3.39 12.84
N ASN A 67 16.64 -2.44 13.69
CA ASN A 67 16.63 -1.02 13.36
C ASN A 67 17.94 -0.54 12.70
N GLY A 68 18.87 -1.46 12.40
CA GLY A 68 20.16 -1.12 11.80
C GLY A 68 21.17 -0.52 12.78
N SER A 69 20.88 -0.47 14.08
CA SER A 69 21.90 -0.08 15.06
C SER A 69 22.94 -1.17 15.25
N VAL A 70 24.17 -0.72 15.53
CA VAL A 70 25.36 -1.56 15.65
C VAL A 70 25.99 -1.28 17.02
N LEU A 71 26.19 -2.32 17.81
CA LEU A 71 26.81 -2.22 19.14
C LEU A 71 28.32 -2.07 19.02
N ARG A 72 28.86 -1.07 19.72
CA ARG A 72 30.29 -0.77 19.74
C ARG A 72 31.10 -1.89 20.40
N SER A 73 30.55 -2.53 21.44
CA SER A 73 31.16 -3.69 22.11
C SER A 73 31.45 -4.82 21.12
N ASP A 74 30.46 -5.13 20.29
CA ASP A 74 30.49 -6.29 19.40
C ASP A 74 31.47 -6.04 18.25
N ILE A 75 31.43 -4.85 17.65
CA ILE A 75 32.40 -4.46 16.62
C ILE A 75 33.81 -4.34 17.18
N LYS A 76 34.02 -3.91 18.43
CA LYS A 76 35.35 -3.92 19.06
C LYS A 76 35.97 -5.31 19.06
N VAL A 77 35.19 -6.33 19.42
CA VAL A 77 35.66 -7.73 19.42
C VAL A 77 36.00 -8.18 18.00
N VAL A 78 35.14 -7.90 17.03
CA VAL A 78 35.37 -8.27 15.61
C VAL A 78 36.62 -7.59 15.05
N ILE A 79 36.77 -6.28 15.26
CA ILE A 79 37.91 -5.51 14.75
C ILE A 79 39.21 -5.90 15.45
N GLY A 80 39.19 -6.19 16.76
CA GLY A 80 40.36 -6.68 17.50
C GLY A 80 40.86 -8.03 16.95
N ALA A 81 39.95 -8.97 16.69
CA ALA A 81 40.29 -10.26 16.08
C ALA A 81 40.80 -10.09 14.64
N LEU A 82 40.16 -9.20 13.87
CA LEU A 82 40.57 -8.88 12.51
C LEU A 82 41.98 -8.27 12.47
N GLU A 83 42.27 -7.32 13.36
CA GLU A 83 43.59 -6.69 13.48
C GLU A 83 44.67 -7.72 13.82
N ALA A 84 44.40 -8.64 14.77
CA ALA A 84 45.35 -9.70 15.12
C ALA A 84 45.73 -10.56 13.89
N LYS A 85 44.75 -10.89 13.02
CA LYS A 85 45.01 -11.62 11.78
C LYS A 85 45.69 -10.79 10.70
N ILE A 86 45.47 -9.49 10.67
CA ILE A 86 46.14 -8.61 9.68
C ILE A 86 47.60 -8.35 10.07
N ARG A 87 47.92 -8.27 11.37
CA ARG A 87 49.29 -8.07 11.87
C ARG A 87 50.26 -9.20 11.52
N THR A 88 49.76 -10.38 11.17
CA THR A 88 50.60 -11.49 10.68
C THR A 88 51.01 -11.34 9.21
N LEU A 89 50.41 -10.40 8.47
CA LEU A 89 50.78 -10.06 7.10
C LEU A 89 51.97 -9.10 7.08
N LYS A 90 52.75 -9.12 5.97
CA LYS A 90 53.83 -8.15 5.75
C LYS A 90 53.27 -6.73 5.74
N SER A 91 53.58 -5.95 6.78
CA SER A 91 52.93 -4.65 7.02
C SER A 91 53.28 -3.63 5.93
N SER A 92 52.28 -2.87 5.48
CA SER A 92 52.48 -1.67 4.66
C SER A 92 51.95 -0.46 5.40
N SER A 93 52.57 0.72 5.20
CA SER A 93 52.14 1.97 5.84
C SER A 93 50.67 2.31 5.54
N LYS A 94 50.19 1.96 4.34
CA LYS A 94 48.79 2.14 3.92
C LYS A 94 47.82 1.25 4.71
N LEU A 95 48.20 -0.01 4.97
CA LEU A 95 47.39 -0.97 5.71
C LEU A 95 47.32 -0.62 7.21
N ASN A 96 48.44 -0.22 7.81
CA ASN A 96 48.48 0.27 9.20
C ASN A 96 47.68 1.57 9.37
N SER A 97 47.73 2.47 8.38
CA SER A 97 46.92 3.69 8.37
C SER A 97 45.40 3.39 8.29
N ALA A 98 44.99 2.42 7.47
CA ALA A 98 43.59 2.01 7.39
C ALA A 98 43.09 1.41 8.71
N LEU A 99 43.86 0.52 9.34
CA LEU A 99 43.56 -0.05 10.65
C LEU A 99 43.50 1.02 11.75
N SER A 100 44.47 1.95 11.77
CA SER A 100 44.47 3.06 12.73
C SER A 100 43.21 3.91 12.64
N ASN A 101 42.74 4.20 11.42
CA ASN A 101 41.51 4.94 11.21
C ASN A 101 40.26 4.17 11.67
N ILE A 102 40.20 2.85 11.42
CA ILE A 102 39.12 1.99 11.93
C ILE A 102 39.12 2.03 13.47
N ASN A 103 40.28 1.84 14.10
CA ASN A 103 40.41 1.84 15.55
C ASN A 103 40.04 3.19 16.19
N LYS A 104 40.34 4.31 15.51
CA LYS A 104 39.88 5.64 15.95
C LYS A 104 38.36 5.74 15.96
N VAL A 105 37.68 5.24 14.93
CA VAL A 105 36.20 5.26 14.86
C VAL A 105 35.59 4.33 15.91
N VAL A 106 36.14 3.12 16.06
CA VAL A 106 35.65 2.09 16.98
C VAL A 106 35.85 2.48 18.45
N ASN A 107 36.94 3.19 18.77
CA ASN A 107 37.27 3.60 20.14
C ASN A 107 36.93 5.07 20.46
N GLY A 108 36.54 5.89 19.47
CA GLY A 108 36.45 7.34 19.60
C GLY A 108 35.16 7.90 20.22
N GLY A 109 34.10 7.10 20.36
CA GLY A 109 32.81 7.55 20.92
C GLY A 109 32.53 6.95 22.30
N GLY A 110 31.89 7.74 23.18
CA GLY A 110 31.43 7.31 24.50
C GLY A 110 30.13 6.50 24.48
N ASP A 111 29.37 6.57 23.38
CA ASP A 111 28.09 5.88 23.24
C ASP A 111 28.26 4.38 22.93
N GLU A 112 27.34 3.58 23.48
CA GLU A 112 27.26 2.13 23.27
C GLU A 112 26.99 1.77 21.79
N LYS A 113 26.34 2.67 21.04
CA LYS A 113 25.97 2.48 19.62
C LYS A 113 26.76 3.43 18.72
N PHE A 114 27.06 2.99 17.49
CA PHE A 114 27.63 3.88 16.49
C PHE A 114 26.62 4.93 16.04
N THR A 115 27.07 6.18 15.93
CA THR A 115 26.31 7.24 15.25
C THR A 115 26.29 7.02 13.74
N LEU A 116 25.39 7.73 13.04
CA LEU A 116 25.26 7.60 11.58
C LEU A 116 26.57 7.97 10.85
N ASP A 117 27.31 8.97 11.34
CA ASP A 117 28.56 9.41 10.71
C ASP A 117 29.71 8.45 11.00
N GLU A 118 29.82 7.95 12.23
CA GLU A 118 30.82 6.94 12.58
C GLU A 118 30.61 5.64 11.80
N LEU A 119 29.36 5.19 11.64
CA LEU A 119 29.05 3.98 10.90
C LEU A 119 29.40 4.11 9.40
N ALA A 120 29.19 5.29 8.82
CA ALA A 120 29.62 5.55 7.44
C ALA A 120 31.14 5.54 7.29
N LEU A 121 31.86 6.21 8.21
CA LEU A 121 33.32 6.21 8.22
C LEU A 121 33.87 4.79 8.39
N LEU A 122 33.27 4.01 9.28
CA LEU A 122 33.62 2.60 9.49
C LEU A 122 33.43 1.78 8.21
N ALA A 123 32.28 1.91 7.53
CA ALA A 123 32.02 1.23 6.26
C ALA A 123 33.05 1.63 5.18
N LEU A 124 33.34 2.92 5.03
CA LEU A 124 34.33 3.43 4.07
C LEU A 124 35.76 2.92 4.37
N TYR A 125 36.16 2.88 5.64
CA TYR A 125 37.49 2.39 6.01
C TYR A 125 37.60 0.87 5.88
N LEU A 126 36.55 0.11 6.16
CA LEU A 126 36.50 -1.34 5.90
C LEU A 126 36.55 -1.64 4.41
N ASP A 127 35.87 -0.84 3.57
CA ASP A 127 35.98 -0.94 2.11
C ASP A 127 37.42 -0.76 1.65
N LYS A 128 38.05 0.34 2.10
CA LYS A 128 39.46 0.64 1.81
C LYS A 128 40.38 -0.47 2.29
N LEU A 129 40.18 -0.99 3.50
CA LEU A 129 40.97 -2.09 4.05
C LEU A 129 40.83 -3.35 3.19
N SER A 130 39.60 -3.70 2.78
CA SER A 130 39.37 -4.84 1.88
C SER A 130 40.09 -4.67 0.54
N GLY A 131 40.18 -3.44 0.01
CA GLY A 131 40.92 -3.12 -1.21
C GLY A 131 42.43 -3.37 -1.09
N LEU A 132 43.00 -3.11 0.10
CA LEU A 132 44.43 -3.25 0.40
C LEU A 132 44.86 -4.68 0.74
N LEU A 133 43.93 -5.54 1.18
CA LEU A 133 44.24 -6.92 1.55
C LEU A 133 44.53 -7.79 0.31
N PRO A 134 45.44 -8.78 0.43
CA PRO A 134 45.70 -9.77 -0.61
C PRO A 134 44.47 -10.63 -0.88
N LYS A 135 44.42 -11.30 -2.03
CA LYS A 135 43.33 -12.26 -2.33
C LYS A 135 43.32 -13.37 -1.27
N GLY A 136 42.14 -13.71 -0.74
CA GLY A 136 41.95 -14.73 0.27
C GLY A 136 40.75 -14.46 1.18
N GLU A 137 40.50 -15.37 2.13
CA GLU A 137 39.35 -15.33 3.03
C GLU A 137 39.30 -14.08 3.92
N LEU A 138 40.46 -13.54 4.32
CA LEU A 138 40.54 -12.32 5.14
C LEU A 138 40.04 -11.06 4.40
N LYS A 139 40.34 -10.96 3.09
CA LYS A 139 39.82 -9.90 2.22
C LYS A 139 38.32 -10.04 2.03
N GLU A 140 37.86 -11.26 1.76
CA GLU A 140 36.44 -11.57 1.62
C GLU A 140 35.67 -11.21 2.90
N LEU A 141 36.14 -11.68 4.06
CA LEU A 141 35.60 -11.37 5.37
C LEU A 141 35.45 -9.86 5.57
N THR A 142 36.52 -9.11 5.35
CA THR A 142 36.51 -7.64 5.52
C THR A 142 35.50 -6.97 4.59
N LYS A 143 35.38 -7.44 3.34
CA LYS A 143 34.38 -6.96 2.38
C LYS A 143 32.96 -7.28 2.84
N LEU A 144 32.70 -8.48 3.35
CA LEU A 144 31.38 -8.88 3.81
C LEU A 144 30.96 -8.11 5.08
N ILE A 145 31.89 -7.84 6.01
CA ILE A 145 31.65 -6.96 7.16
C ILE A 145 31.26 -5.55 6.66
N ASN A 146 31.96 -5.01 5.66
CA ASN A 146 31.60 -3.73 5.04
C ASN A 146 30.15 -3.75 4.51
N ILE A 147 29.76 -4.78 3.74
CA ILE A 147 28.39 -4.88 3.19
C ILE A 147 27.33 -4.82 4.33
N GLN A 148 27.59 -5.44 5.48
CA GLN A 148 26.70 -5.33 6.64
C GLN A 148 26.68 -3.91 7.24
N MET A 149 27.83 -3.27 7.40
CA MET A 149 27.92 -1.90 7.93
C MET A 149 27.24 -0.88 6.98
N GLU A 150 27.44 -1.02 5.68
CA GLU A 150 26.77 -0.20 4.66
C GLU A 150 25.25 -0.38 4.72
N CYS A 151 24.76 -1.62 4.85
CA CYS A 151 23.33 -1.89 5.01
C CYS A 151 22.75 -1.23 6.27
N SER A 152 23.43 -1.36 7.41
CA SER A 152 23.05 -0.70 8.66
C SER A 152 23.01 0.83 8.50
N TRP A 153 24.01 1.42 7.84
CA TRP A 153 24.03 2.86 7.55
C TRP A 153 22.88 3.31 6.65
N VAL A 154 22.65 2.59 5.54
CA VAL A 154 21.53 2.88 4.63
C VAL A 154 20.20 2.78 5.35
N LYS A 155 20.02 1.79 6.26
CA LYS A 155 18.82 1.67 7.10
C LYS A 155 18.63 2.89 7.99
N MET A 156 19.64 3.28 8.76
CA MET A 156 19.56 4.45 9.63
C MET A 156 19.28 5.74 8.82
N LYS A 157 19.88 5.89 7.64
CA LYS A 157 19.63 7.05 6.76
C LYS A 157 18.22 7.03 6.17
N SER A 158 17.72 5.86 5.81
CA SER A 158 16.35 5.66 5.35
C SER A 158 15.34 5.99 6.44
N ASP A 159 15.60 5.61 7.70
CA ASP A 159 14.73 5.94 8.83
C ASP A 159 14.73 7.44 9.14
N GLN A 160 15.89 8.10 9.09
CA GLN A 160 15.97 9.56 9.20
C GLN A 160 15.19 10.26 8.08
N HIS A 161 15.34 9.78 6.84
CA HIS A 161 14.58 10.30 5.71
C HIS A 161 13.09 10.08 5.91
N LEU A 162 12.67 8.88 6.33
CA LEU A 162 11.28 8.53 6.58
C LEU A 162 10.66 9.46 7.63
N LEU A 163 11.32 9.67 8.77
CA LEU A 163 10.83 10.57 9.82
C LEU A 163 10.69 12.02 9.31
N LYS A 164 11.69 12.51 8.57
CA LYS A 164 11.63 13.83 7.94
C LYS A 164 10.45 13.90 6.96
N ARG A 165 10.28 12.87 6.13
CA ARG A 165 9.25 12.80 5.10
C ARG A 165 7.85 12.71 5.68
N ILE A 166 7.63 11.89 6.72
CA ILE A 166 6.37 11.84 7.47
C ILE A 166 6.06 13.21 8.08
N THR A 167 7.07 13.93 8.58
CA THR A 167 6.90 15.29 9.11
C THR A 167 6.47 16.28 8.02
N GLU A 168 7.10 16.24 6.84
CA GLU A 168 6.73 17.06 5.68
C GLU A 168 5.32 16.75 5.17
N LEU A 169 4.93 15.48 5.25
CA LEU A 169 3.63 14.94 4.84
C LEU A 169 2.58 14.92 5.95
N ARG A 170 2.83 15.52 7.12
CA ARG A 170 1.87 15.51 8.25
C ARG A 170 0.49 16.03 7.86
N PHE A 171 0.43 16.99 6.94
CA PHE A 171 -0.84 17.52 6.42
C PHE A 171 -1.69 16.49 5.66
N MET A 172 -1.09 15.39 5.18
CA MET A 172 -1.77 14.26 4.51
C MET A 172 -2.39 13.27 5.52
N GLN A 173 -2.35 13.57 6.82
CA GLN A 173 -3.13 12.82 7.82
C GLN A 173 -4.61 13.24 7.81
N GLU A 174 -4.94 14.34 7.14
CA GLU A 174 -6.30 14.84 7.04
C GLU A 174 -6.99 14.35 5.75
N ALA A 175 -8.22 13.87 5.85
CA ALA A 175 -8.99 13.41 4.69
C ALA A 175 -9.25 14.55 3.69
N GLY A 176 -9.08 14.29 2.40
CA GLY A 176 -9.16 15.31 1.35
C GLY A 176 -7.90 16.16 1.19
N ALA A 177 -6.86 15.96 2.00
CA ALA A 177 -5.55 16.56 1.74
C ALA A 177 -4.96 16.00 0.45
N ALA A 178 -4.17 16.82 -0.25
CA ALA A 178 -3.57 16.40 -1.51
C ALA A 178 -2.30 17.18 -1.83
N PHE A 179 -1.44 16.57 -2.63
CA PHE A 179 -0.43 17.30 -3.38
C PHE A 179 -0.35 16.77 -4.82
N LYS A 180 -0.21 17.70 -5.75
CA LYS A 180 -0.12 17.41 -7.18
C LYS A 180 1.20 17.93 -7.72
N ASN A 181 1.88 17.09 -8.47
CA ASN A 181 3.06 17.45 -9.24
C ASN A 181 2.82 17.12 -10.71
N THR A 182 2.71 18.14 -11.53
CA THR A 182 2.53 17.99 -12.98
C THR A 182 3.86 18.19 -13.68
N VAL A 183 4.34 17.17 -14.41
CA VAL A 183 5.47 17.30 -15.33
C VAL A 183 4.96 16.97 -16.73
N SER A 184 4.56 18.00 -17.48
CA SER A 184 4.11 17.83 -18.85
C SER A 184 5.32 17.67 -19.79
N VAL A 185 5.36 16.55 -20.52
CA VAL A 185 6.30 16.32 -21.62
C VAL A 185 5.47 15.95 -22.85
N GLY A 186 4.73 16.93 -23.37
CA GLY A 186 3.79 16.72 -24.48
C GLY A 186 4.31 17.33 -25.78
N GLY A 187 4.48 16.51 -26.82
CA GLY A 187 4.52 16.96 -28.21
C GLY A 187 3.17 16.71 -28.86
N SER A 188 2.47 17.76 -29.29
CA SER A 188 1.19 17.64 -29.98
C SER A 188 1.42 17.21 -31.43
N VAL A 189 1.08 15.97 -31.78
CA VAL A 189 0.99 15.55 -33.19
C VAL A 189 -0.48 15.64 -33.58
N GLY A 190 -0.83 16.71 -34.30
CA GLY A 190 -2.18 16.92 -34.83
C GLY A 190 -2.32 16.30 -36.22
N TYR A 191 -3.19 15.30 -36.37
CA TYR A 191 -3.66 14.86 -37.69
C TYR A 191 -5.07 15.39 -37.90
N GLY A 192 -5.19 16.40 -38.76
CA GLY A 192 -6.49 16.93 -39.19
C GLY A 192 -7.07 16.07 -40.31
N PHE A 193 -8.12 15.30 -40.03
CA PHE A 193 -8.92 14.67 -41.07
C PHE A 193 -10.10 15.57 -41.40
N GLY A 194 -10.03 16.27 -42.54
CA GLY A 194 -11.15 17.04 -43.07
C GLY A 194 -12.12 16.12 -43.80
N ALA A 195 -13.31 15.89 -43.23
CA ALA A 195 -14.39 15.23 -43.95
C ALA A 195 -15.17 16.28 -44.76
N LYS A 196 -15.14 16.20 -46.09
CA LYS A 196 -16.03 16.98 -46.96
C LYS A 196 -17.43 16.35 -46.93
N ALA A 197 -18.39 17.00 -46.27
CA ALA A 197 -19.80 16.69 -46.42
C ALA A 197 -20.40 17.56 -47.55
N ASN A 198 -21.26 16.95 -48.36
CA ASN A 198 -21.83 17.55 -49.57
C ASN A 198 -22.65 18.84 -49.32
N SER A 199 -22.52 19.75 -50.30
CA SER A 199 -23.41 20.83 -50.77
C SER A 199 -23.81 22.04 -49.89
N THR A 200 -23.28 22.27 -48.68
CA THR A 200 -23.51 23.56 -47.97
C THR A 200 -22.26 24.27 -47.42
N GLY A 201 -21.05 23.88 -47.83
CA GLY A 201 -19.86 24.73 -47.69
C GLY A 201 -19.25 24.89 -46.29
N ILE A 202 -19.72 24.17 -45.27
CA ILE A 202 -19.08 24.18 -43.94
C ILE A 202 -18.04 23.05 -43.88
N ILE A 203 -16.75 23.42 -43.87
CA ILE A 203 -15.63 22.49 -43.64
C ILE A 203 -15.65 22.08 -42.17
N LYS A 204 -16.00 20.83 -41.87
CA LYS A 204 -15.91 20.25 -40.52
C LYS A 204 -14.54 19.61 -40.33
N SER A 205 -13.65 20.27 -39.57
CA SER A 205 -12.35 19.71 -39.21
C SER A 205 -12.45 18.92 -37.90
N VAL A 206 -12.08 17.63 -37.93
CA VAL A 206 -11.78 16.84 -36.74
C VAL A 206 -10.27 16.91 -36.51
N THR A 207 -9.86 17.42 -35.35
CA THR A 207 -8.44 17.54 -35.00
C THR A 207 -8.13 16.55 -33.89
N ALA A 208 -7.58 15.39 -34.23
CA ALA A 208 -7.04 14.47 -33.23
C ALA A 208 -5.65 14.97 -32.79
N GLY A 209 -5.46 15.22 -31.49
CA GLY A 209 -4.19 15.69 -30.94
C GLY A 209 -3.70 14.76 -29.84
N LEU A 210 -2.56 14.11 -30.05
CA LEU A 210 -1.96 13.28 -28.99
C LEU A 210 -1.17 14.19 -28.03
N SER A 211 -1.63 14.34 -26.78
CA SER A 211 -0.93 15.04 -25.71
C SER A 211 -0.56 14.05 -24.61
N ALA A 212 0.71 13.69 -24.49
CA ALA A 212 1.20 12.83 -23.41
C ALA A 212 1.63 13.70 -22.21
N ASP A 213 0.74 13.84 -21.23
CA ASP A 213 1.08 14.44 -19.94
C ASP A 213 1.38 13.34 -18.92
N MET A 214 2.49 13.44 -18.18
CA MET A 214 2.74 12.62 -17.00
C MET A 214 2.34 13.43 -15.76
N VAL A 215 1.16 13.15 -15.22
CA VAL A 215 0.71 13.76 -13.96
C VAL A 215 0.94 12.78 -12.83
N ARG A 216 1.62 13.23 -11.77
CA ARG A 216 1.68 12.53 -10.49
C ARG A 216 0.79 13.26 -9.49
N ASN A 217 -0.30 12.62 -9.08
CA ASN A 217 -1.22 13.16 -8.09
C ASN A 217 -1.24 12.25 -6.86
N VAL A 218 -1.13 12.83 -5.67
CA VAL A 218 -1.28 12.07 -4.42
C VAL A 218 -2.33 12.75 -3.57
N PHE A 219 -3.36 12.01 -3.18
CA PHE A 219 -4.46 12.55 -2.38
C PHE A 219 -4.90 11.55 -1.32
N VAL A 220 -5.52 12.09 -0.28
CA VAL A 220 -6.14 11.36 0.80
C VAL A 220 -7.64 11.32 0.51
N ASP A 221 -8.19 10.12 0.33
CA ASP A 221 -9.62 9.93 0.16
C ASP A 221 -10.36 10.23 1.48
N ASP A 222 -11.68 10.25 1.41
CA ASP A 222 -12.52 10.62 2.54
C ASP A 222 -12.37 9.70 3.75
N ASP A 223 -12.07 8.42 3.51
CA ASP A 223 -11.82 7.42 4.55
C ASP A 223 -10.39 7.44 5.09
N GLN A 224 -9.54 8.38 4.65
CA GLN A 224 -8.10 8.48 4.91
C GLN A 224 -7.18 7.58 4.06
N THR A 225 -7.73 6.81 3.12
CA THR A 225 -6.91 6.04 2.19
C THR A 225 -6.08 6.95 1.29
N ILE A 226 -4.78 6.70 1.20
CA ILE A 226 -3.88 7.51 0.36
C ILE A 226 -3.76 6.85 -1.00
N PHE A 227 -4.03 7.63 -2.05
CA PHE A 227 -3.87 7.19 -3.42
C PHE A 227 -2.78 7.99 -4.12
N GLU A 228 -1.88 7.28 -4.81
CA GLU A 228 -0.97 7.85 -5.81
C GLU A 228 -1.48 7.49 -7.21
N GLN A 229 -1.69 8.49 -8.05
CA GLN A 229 -2.13 8.32 -9.43
C GLN A 229 -1.05 8.77 -10.39
N HIS A 230 -0.82 7.94 -11.40
CA HIS A 230 -0.02 8.24 -12.57
C HIS A 230 -0.92 8.17 -13.80
N SER A 231 -1.22 9.31 -14.41
CA SER A 231 -2.03 9.36 -15.62
C SER A 231 -1.18 9.50 -16.87
N ASN A 232 -1.61 8.81 -17.93
CA ASN A 232 -1.20 9.03 -19.31
C ASN A 232 -2.48 9.26 -20.14
N GLY A 233 -2.64 10.48 -20.67
CA GLY A 233 -3.86 10.88 -21.37
C GLY A 233 -3.75 10.82 -22.90
N LEU A 234 -4.90 10.66 -23.57
CA LEU A 234 -5.09 10.97 -24.98
C LEU A 234 -6.30 11.92 -25.09
N SER A 235 -6.17 13.03 -25.83
CA SER A 235 -7.30 13.92 -26.10
C SER A 235 -7.74 13.83 -27.57
N LEU A 236 -9.04 13.87 -27.82
CA LEU A 236 -9.60 13.90 -29.18
C LEU A 236 -10.51 15.13 -29.28
N ASN A 237 -10.14 16.09 -30.13
CA ASN A 237 -10.91 17.32 -30.30
C ASN A 237 -11.75 17.22 -31.59
N GLY A 238 -13.06 16.99 -31.46
CA GLY A 238 -14.00 17.17 -32.57
C GLY A 238 -14.68 18.53 -32.49
N GLY A 239 -14.90 19.16 -33.66
CA GLY A 239 -15.77 20.33 -33.75
C GLY A 239 -17.22 19.99 -33.38
N ALA A 240 -18.01 21.03 -33.08
CA ALA A 240 -19.34 21.06 -32.45
C ALA A 240 -20.47 20.18 -33.05
N ASP A 241 -20.17 19.34 -34.04
CA ASP A 241 -21.14 18.62 -34.86
C ASP A 241 -20.72 17.17 -35.18
N CYS A 242 -19.76 16.64 -34.42
CA CYS A 242 -19.29 15.26 -34.52
C CYS A 242 -19.98 14.42 -33.44
N ASP A 243 -20.85 13.48 -33.84
CA ASP A 243 -21.35 12.45 -32.93
C ASP A 243 -20.20 11.48 -32.61
N PHE A 244 -19.62 11.61 -31.41
CA PHE A 244 -18.67 10.62 -30.91
C PHE A 244 -19.44 9.42 -30.34
N THR A 245 -19.92 8.54 -31.22
CA THR A 245 -20.52 7.25 -30.88
C THR A 245 -19.53 6.30 -30.16
N VAL A 246 -18.24 6.64 -30.16
CA VAL A 246 -17.14 5.80 -29.64
C VAL A 246 -17.15 5.67 -28.11
N ALA A 247 -17.89 6.49 -27.38
CA ALA A 247 -17.82 6.56 -25.91
C ALA A 247 -19.12 6.19 -25.15
N ASN A 248 -20.22 5.79 -25.81
CA ASN A 248 -21.53 5.53 -25.18
C ASN A 248 -22.11 6.70 -24.34
N LEU A 249 -21.53 7.90 -24.39
CA LEU A 249 -22.00 9.05 -23.60
C LEU A 249 -23.17 9.79 -24.25
N GLY A 250 -23.40 9.63 -25.56
CA GLY A 250 -24.53 10.26 -26.26
C GLY A 250 -24.49 11.80 -26.30
N VAL A 251 -23.32 12.42 -26.11
CA VAL A 251 -23.17 13.89 -26.04
C VAL A 251 -22.30 14.43 -27.19
N LYS A 252 -22.69 15.58 -27.74
CA LYS A 252 -21.91 16.39 -28.69
C LYS A 252 -20.97 17.32 -27.90
N GLY A 253 -19.67 17.04 -27.87
CA GLY A 253 -18.68 17.82 -27.09
C GLY A 253 -17.24 17.36 -27.26
N GLN A 254 -16.30 18.04 -26.58
CA GLN A 254 -14.89 17.62 -26.53
C GLN A 254 -14.78 16.39 -25.64
N VAL A 255 -14.26 15.27 -26.17
CA VAL A 255 -14.12 14.01 -25.42
C VAL A 255 -12.65 13.76 -25.11
N LYS A 256 -12.35 13.46 -23.86
CA LYS A 256 -11.01 13.11 -23.39
C LYS A 256 -11.03 11.75 -22.72
N THR A 257 -10.07 10.90 -23.09
CA THR A 257 -9.91 9.57 -22.49
C THR A 257 -8.53 9.44 -21.86
N GLU A 258 -8.48 9.00 -20.62
CA GLU A 258 -7.23 8.83 -19.88
C GLU A 258 -7.12 7.44 -19.29
N LYS A 259 -5.90 6.91 -19.27
CA LYS A 259 -5.56 5.73 -18.48
C LYS A 259 -4.73 6.15 -17.29
N VAL A 260 -5.15 5.73 -16.10
CA VAL A 260 -4.50 6.08 -14.85
C VAL A 260 -4.13 4.80 -14.11
N LEU A 261 -2.86 4.67 -13.73
CA LEU A 261 -2.43 3.67 -12.77
C LEU A 261 -2.55 4.28 -11.38
N GLN A 262 -3.42 3.71 -10.55
CA GLN A 262 -3.60 4.11 -9.16
C GLN A 262 -2.93 3.11 -8.24
N LYS A 263 -2.18 3.61 -7.27
CA LYS A 263 -1.62 2.85 -6.16
C LYS A 263 -2.27 3.29 -4.86
N GLU A 264 -2.62 2.32 -4.04
CA GLU A 264 -3.25 2.53 -2.75
C GLU A 264 -2.25 2.29 -1.61
N TYR A 265 -2.26 3.19 -0.64
CA TYR A 265 -1.49 3.15 0.57
C TYR A 265 -2.39 3.37 1.78
N SER A 266 -2.28 2.46 2.74
CA SER A 266 -3.04 2.49 4.00
C SER A 266 -2.66 3.62 4.96
N SER A 267 -1.51 4.28 4.79
CA SER A 267 -1.10 5.39 5.67
C SER A 267 -0.01 6.26 5.04
N VAL A 268 0.21 7.45 5.62
CA VAL A 268 1.32 8.35 5.23
C VAL A 268 2.66 7.65 5.38
N GLU A 269 2.83 6.85 6.43
CA GLU A 269 4.05 6.06 6.62
C GLU A 269 4.19 4.98 5.54
N HIS A 270 3.10 4.27 5.21
CA HIS A 270 3.13 3.27 4.15
C HIS A 270 3.50 3.88 2.79
N PHE A 271 2.95 5.06 2.46
CA PHE A 271 3.33 5.83 1.29
C PHE A 271 4.81 6.24 1.32
N ALA A 272 5.26 6.88 2.41
CA ALA A 272 6.63 7.39 2.53
C ALA A 272 7.69 6.26 2.53
N ARG A 273 7.39 5.08 3.08
CA ARG A 273 8.26 3.89 3.02
C ARG A 273 8.43 3.33 1.61
N ASN A 274 7.43 3.53 0.75
CA ASN A 274 7.45 3.05 -0.64
C ASN A 274 8.07 4.06 -1.62
N GLU A 275 8.40 5.28 -1.19
CA GLU A 275 9.12 6.23 -2.03
C GLU A 275 10.52 5.69 -2.39
N HIS A 276 10.86 5.72 -3.68
CA HIS A 276 12.14 5.20 -4.16
C HIS A 276 13.30 6.16 -3.91
N VAL A 277 13.86 6.11 -2.70
CA VAL A 277 15.01 6.91 -2.29
C VAL A 277 16.31 6.12 -2.43
N ARG A 278 17.36 6.78 -2.93
CA ARG A 278 18.72 6.22 -3.01
C ARG A 278 19.68 7.08 -2.21
N PHE A 279 20.54 6.41 -1.44
CA PHE A 279 21.54 7.07 -0.60
C PHE A 279 22.93 6.84 -1.18
N SER A 280 23.79 7.86 -1.06
CA SER A 280 25.19 7.79 -1.46
C SER A 280 26.07 8.18 -0.28
N LEU A 281 27.09 7.35 0.00
CA LEU A 281 28.14 7.68 0.95
C LEU A 281 28.96 8.92 0.53
N ARG A 282 28.90 9.33 -0.75
CA ARG A 282 29.62 10.48 -1.32
C ARG A 282 29.12 11.85 -0.83
N LYS A 283 27.92 11.95 -0.26
CA LYS A 283 27.29 13.24 0.11
C LYS A 283 27.40 13.59 1.60
N MET A 284 28.39 13.08 2.32
CA MET A 284 28.73 13.61 3.64
C MET A 284 29.43 14.96 3.46
N LYS A 285 28.71 16.06 3.72
CA LYS A 285 29.29 17.40 3.80
C LYS A 285 30.31 17.43 4.95
N ASN A 286 31.59 17.22 4.63
CA ASN A 286 32.76 17.91 5.19
C ASN A 286 34.06 17.33 4.59
N SER A 287 35.02 18.23 4.37
CA SER A 287 36.15 18.24 3.43
C SER A 287 37.19 17.10 3.48
N PHE A 288 36.96 16.01 4.22
CA PHE A 288 37.91 14.89 4.34
C PHE A 288 37.45 13.60 3.63
N VAL A 289 36.14 13.44 3.40
CA VAL A 289 35.54 12.20 2.85
C VAL A 289 35.58 12.14 1.32
N ASP A 290 35.79 13.27 0.63
CA ASP A 290 35.80 13.36 -0.85
C ASP A 290 36.87 12.48 -1.54
N LYS A 291 37.92 12.05 -0.81
CA LYS A 291 38.95 11.13 -1.32
C LYS A 291 38.59 9.64 -1.19
N LEU A 292 37.52 9.30 -0.49
CA LEU A 292 37.03 7.93 -0.27
C LEU A 292 35.67 7.76 -0.99
N SER A 293 35.63 7.99 -2.30
CA SER A 293 34.37 7.95 -3.02
C SER A 293 33.99 6.53 -3.46
N SER A 294 32.97 5.95 -2.83
CA SER A 294 32.13 4.93 -3.45
C SER A 294 31.15 5.62 -4.42
N SER A 295 31.15 5.21 -5.69
CA SER A 295 30.23 5.74 -6.72
C SER A 295 28.83 5.13 -6.64
N SER A 296 28.61 4.11 -5.80
CA SER A 296 27.35 3.38 -5.77
C SER A 296 26.31 4.10 -4.91
N THR A 297 25.27 4.63 -5.55
CA THR A 297 24.01 4.95 -4.88
C THR A 297 23.24 3.65 -4.65
N LYS A 298 22.90 3.32 -3.40
CA LYS A 298 22.07 2.15 -3.08
C LYS A 298 20.72 2.60 -2.52
N SER A 299 19.65 1.90 -2.91
CA SER A 299 18.39 1.96 -2.17
C SER A 299 18.46 1.05 -0.93
N LEU A 300 17.58 1.29 0.05
CA LEU A 300 17.47 0.42 1.23
C LEU A 300 17.27 -1.04 0.84
N HIS A 301 16.34 -1.31 -0.08
CA HIS A 301 16.09 -2.66 -0.59
C HIS A 301 17.36 -3.30 -1.17
N GLN A 302 18.16 -2.54 -1.93
CA GLN A 302 19.39 -3.08 -2.52
C GLN A 302 20.41 -3.45 -1.44
N ALA A 303 20.61 -2.57 -0.44
CA ALA A 303 21.55 -2.82 0.64
C ALA A 303 21.14 -4.01 1.54
N GLN A 304 19.85 -4.09 1.89
CA GLN A 304 19.28 -5.24 2.62
C GLN A 304 19.44 -6.56 1.87
N ARG A 305 19.27 -6.51 0.54
CA ARG A 305 19.45 -7.67 -0.33
C ARG A 305 20.90 -8.17 -0.31
N ASP A 306 21.86 -7.27 -0.50
CA ASP A 306 23.29 -7.61 -0.49
C ASP A 306 23.72 -8.19 0.87
N ALA A 307 23.27 -7.58 1.98
CA ALA A 307 23.54 -8.03 3.34
C ALA A 307 22.90 -9.39 3.65
N SER A 308 21.64 -9.60 3.26
CA SER A 308 20.94 -10.86 3.48
C SER A 308 21.59 -12.02 2.72
N ASN A 309 21.99 -11.80 1.46
CA ASN A 309 22.62 -12.82 0.64
C ASN A 309 24.02 -13.22 1.13
N THR A 310 24.73 -12.35 1.85
CA THR A 310 26.12 -12.58 2.28
C THR A 310 26.25 -13.05 3.73
N SER A 311 25.18 -13.04 4.51
CA SER A 311 25.23 -13.32 5.95
C SER A 311 25.67 -14.73 6.32
N ILE A 312 25.23 -15.75 5.59
CA ILE A 312 25.64 -17.14 5.85
C ILE A 312 27.16 -17.27 5.68
N ARG A 313 27.70 -16.74 4.57
CA ARG A 313 29.13 -16.77 4.29
C ARG A 313 29.92 -15.95 5.30
N LEU A 314 29.40 -14.80 5.71
CA LEU A 314 30.02 -13.99 6.74
C LEU A 314 30.05 -14.74 8.08
N ASN A 315 28.97 -15.41 8.51
CA ASN A 315 28.97 -16.25 9.72
C ASN A 315 30.02 -17.36 9.65
N GLN A 316 30.15 -18.02 8.49
CA GLN A 316 31.18 -19.04 8.27
C GLN A 316 32.59 -18.46 8.41
N LEU A 317 32.88 -17.32 7.78
CA LEU A 317 34.19 -16.67 7.82
C LEU A 317 34.52 -16.10 9.20
N MET A 318 33.53 -15.57 9.92
CA MET A 318 33.69 -15.14 11.31
C MET A 318 34.19 -16.30 12.18
N ARG A 319 33.63 -17.51 11.99
CA ARG A 319 34.06 -18.71 12.71
C ARG A 319 35.40 -19.25 12.21
N SER A 320 35.58 -19.42 10.90
CA SER A 320 36.78 -20.06 10.34
C SER A 320 38.02 -19.19 10.38
N VAL A 321 37.89 -17.88 10.13
CA VAL A 321 39.03 -16.94 10.06
C VAL A 321 39.30 -16.29 11.41
N LEU A 322 38.25 -15.84 12.13
CA LEU A 322 38.41 -15.11 13.38
C LEU A 322 38.21 -15.97 14.64
N GLY A 323 37.67 -17.19 14.51
CA GLY A 323 37.33 -18.02 15.67
C GLY A 323 36.11 -17.50 16.46
N LEU A 324 35.28 -16.65 15.85
CA LEU A 324 34.16 -16.00 16.51
C LEU A 324 32.82 -16.65 16.13
N ASN A 325 32.03 -17.04 17.13
CA ASN A 325 30.64 -17.46 16.94
C ASN A 325 29.73 -16.22 16.87
N ALA A 326 29.38 -15.83 15.64
CA ALA A 326 28.54 -14.66 15.35
C ALA A 326 27.10 -15.05 15.00
N ASP A 327 26.16 -14.17 15.33
CA ASP A 327 24.79 -14.18 14.84
C ASP A 327 24.52 -12.89 14.07
N ILE A 328 24.67 -12.94 12.74
CA ILE A 328 24.45 -11.79 11.87
C ILE A 328 22.95 -11.61 11.63
N PHE A 329 22.41 -10.57 12.24
CA PHE A 329 21.03 -10.18 11.99
C PHE A 329 20.87 -9.65 10.55
N CYS A 330 20.04 -10.31 9.76
CA CYS A 330 19.75 -9.84 8.41
C CYS A 330 18.49 -8.99 8.43
N ILE A 331 18.65 -7.69 8.19
CA ILE A 331 17.49 -6.83 7.90
C ILE A 331 16.92 -7.28 6.56
N LYS A 332 15.87 -8.10 6.60
CA LYS A 332 15.22 -8.59 5.39
C LYS A 332 14.55 -7.41 4.66
N PRO A 333 14.58 -7.39 3.32
CA PRO A 333 13.79 -6.41 2.59
C PRO A 333 12.31 -6.58 2.93
N SER A 334 11.66 -5.49 3.35
CA SER A 334 10.22 -5.46 3.59
C SER A 334 9.49 -5.51 2.26
N ASN A 335 8.63 -6.51 2.09
CA ASN A 335 7.84 -6.73 0.88
C ASN A 335 6.44 -6.10 1.04
N THR A 336 6.35 -4.80 1.28
CA THR A 336 5.07 -4.08 1.29
C THR A 336 4.81 -3.54 -0.11
N ALA A 337 4.12 -4.30 -0.94
CA ALA A 337 3.67 -3.80 -2.24
C ALA A 337 2.34 -3.06 -2.04
N PRO A 338 2.15 -1.86 -2.64
CA PRO A 338 0.85 -1.22 -2.66
C PRO A 338 -0.15 -2.05 -3.47
N ASN A 339 -1.44 -1.88 -3.21
CA ASN A 339 -2.48 -2.38 -4.11
C ASN A 339 -2.50 -1.51 -5.36
N GLU A 340 -2.70 -2.11 -6.53
CA GLU A 340 -2.71 -1.43 -7.83
C GLU A 340 -4.10 -1.55 -8.45
N ALA A 341 -4.60 -0.45 -9.02
CA ALA A 341 -5.83 -0.41 -9.79
C ALA A 341 -5.58 0.29 -11.13
N ASN A 342 -6.16 -0.26 -12.19
CA ASN A 342 -6.20 0.36 -13.50
C ASN A 342 -7.49 1.16 -13.60
N ILE A 343 -7.38 2.44 -13.94
CA ILE A 343 -8.51 3.34 -14.06
C ILE A 343 -8.60 3.82 -15.50
N SER A 344 -9.77 3.65 -16.10
CA SER A 344 -10.12 4.25 -17.37
C SER A 344 -11.07 5.41 -17.13
N VAL A 345 -10.71 6.56 -17.66
CA VAL A 345 -11.49 7.79 -17.49
C VAL A 345 -11.94 8.23 -18.86
N THR A 346 -13.23 8.51 -18.99
CA THR A 346 -13.78 9.20 -20.15
C THR A 346 -14.52 10.44 -19.67
N SER A 347 -14.13 11.61 -20.17
CA SER A 347 -14.75 12.89 -19.84
C SER A 347 -15.24 13.59 -21.10
N ALA A 348 -16.36 14.28 -21.00
CA ALA A 348 -16.95 15.06 -22.06
C ALA A 348 -17.32 16.45 -21.53
N ASP A 349 -16.75 17.49 -22.14
CA ASP A 349 -17.13 18.88 -21.86
C ASP A 349 -18.31 19.27 -22.74
N ILE A 350 -19.41 19.60 -22.08
CA ILE A 350 -20.65 20.05 -22.70
C ILE A 350 -20.62 21.57 -22.70
N GLY A 351 -19.79 22.13 -23.58
CA GLY A 351 -19.74 23.57 -23.80
C GLY A 351 -21.00 24.01 -24.52
N GLY A 352 -21.87 24.78 -23.85
CA GLY A 352 -23.08 25.27 -24.50
C GLY A 352 -23.70 26.48 -23.82
N LYS A 353 -23.40 27.68 -24.35
CA LYS A 353 -24.47 28.67 -24.47
C LYS A 353 -25.50 28.12 -25.46
N THR A 354 -26.46 27.28 -25.02
CA THR A 354 -27.78 27.13 -25.69
C THR A 354 -28.72 26.17 -24.96
N ASN A 355 -29.98 26.60 -24.90
CA ASN A 355 -31.19 25.98 -24.34
C ASN A 355 -31.67 24.71 -25.06
N ALA A 356 -30.81 23.73 -25.37
CA ALA A 356 -31.26 22.54 -26.06
C ALA A 356 -30.67 21.26 -25.47
N GLY A 357 -31.51 20.50 -24.76
CA GLY A 357 -31.37 19.03 -24.76
C GLY A 357 -31.26 18.30 -23.43
N LEU A 358 -31.25 18.97 -22.28
CA LEU A 358 -31.56 18.33 -20.99
C LEU A 358 -33.01 18.66 -20.66
N LYS A 359 -33.93 17.77 -21.05
CA LYS A 359 -35.34 17.80 -20.61
C LYS A 359 -35.35 17.61 -19.09
N ASP A 360 -35.17 18.71 -18.36
CA ASP A 360 -35.70 19.03 -17.02
C ASP A 360 -35.05 20.26 -16.36
N LEU A 361 -34.22 21.05 -17.07
CA LEU A 361 -33.79 22.37 -16.56
C LEU A 361 -34.26 23.51 -17.47
N SER A 362 -35.41 24.10 -17.11
CA SER A 362 -35.94 25.32 -17.70
C SER A 362 -35.77 26.50 -16.75
N VAL A 363 -34.62 27.17 -16.74
CA VAL A 363 -34.58 28.57 -16.24
C VAL A 363 -33.54 29.36 -17.02
N GLY A 364 -34.00 30.39 -17.72
CA GLY A 364 -33.16 31.41 -18.31
C GLY A 364 -32.80 32.49 -17.30
N VAL A 365 -31.53 32.59 -16.93
CA VAL A 365 -30.85 33.82 -16.50
C VAL A 365 -29.38 33.70 -16.95
N GLY A 366 -28.79 34.79 -17.46
CA GLY A 366 -27.49 34.84 -18.12
C GLY A 366 -26.26 34.52 -17.26
N LEU A 367 -26.14 33.28 -16.80
CA LEU A 367 -24.94 32.70 -16.20
C LEU A 367 -24.30 31.74 -17.20
N SER A 368 -23.04 31.95 -17.56
CA SER A 368 -22.26 30.99 -18.35
C SER A 368 -21.95 29.76 -17.48
N ALA A 369 -22.82 28.76 -17.54
CA ALA A 369 -22.59 27.47 -16.89
C ALA A 369 -21.71 26.60 -17.80
N ASN A 370 -20.63 26.04 -17.23
CA ASN A 370 -19.88 24.96 -17.88
C ASN A 370 -20.34 23.64 -17.27
N GLN A 371 -20.72 22.68 -18.12
CA GLN A 371 -21.08 21.33 -17.70
C GLN A 371 -20.06 20.32 -18.23
N SER A 372 -19.76 19.32 -17.41
CA SER A 372 -18.88 18.20 -17.79
C SER A 372 -19.41 16.89 -17.24
N LEU A 373 -19.43 15.85 -18.06
CA LEU A 373 -19.75 14.49 -17.67
C LEU A 373 -18.47 13.66 -17.67
N THR A 374 -18.18 12.98 -16.55
CA THR A 374 -17.01 12.11 -16.40
C THR A 374 -17.44 10.72 -15.95
N VAL A 375 -17.02 9.69 -16.67
CA VAL A 375 -17.17 8.30 -16.29
C VAL A 375 -15.80 7.73 -15.96
N ILE A 376 -15.70 7.08 -14.81
CA ILE A 376 -14.48 6.50 -14.29
C ILE A 376 -14.76 5.02 -14.01
N ASP A 377 -14.13 4.16 -14.78
CA ASP A 377 -14.16 2.72 -14.57
C ASP A 377 -12.87 2.33 -13.83
N ILE A 378 -13.02 1.77 -12.63
CA ILE A 378 -11.93 1.34 -11.77
C ILE A 378 -11.90 -0.18 -11.76
N GLU A 379 -10.78 -0.75 -12.19
CA GLU A 379 -10.51 -2.18 -12.14
C GLU A 379 -9.35 -2.43 -11.20
N ALA A 380 -9.65 -2.92 -9.98
CA ALA A 380 -8.64 -3.30 -9.02
C ALA A 380 -8.31 -4.80 -9.15
N GLU A 381 -7.03 -5.10 -9.23
CA GLU A 381 -6.53 -6.48 -9.29
C GLU A 381 -6.30 -7.02 -7.87
N GLY A 382 -7.10 -8.00 -7.51
CA GLY A 382 -6.94 -8.81 -6.32
C GLY A 382 -6.13 -10.06 -6.62
N TYR A 383 -5.41 -10.54 -5.62
CA TYR A 383 -4.55 -11.71 -5.73
C TYR A 383 -4.80 -12.61 -4.52
N GLN A 384 -5.27 -13.83 -4.76
CA GLN A 384 -5.50 -14.85 -3.74
C GLN A 384 -4.53 -16.01 -3.95
N LYS A 385 -3.84 -16.48 -2.90
CA LYS A 385 -2.87 -17.57 -3.05
C LYS A 385 -3.55 -18.83 -3.57
N PHE A 386 -2.82 -19.66 -4.30
CA PHE A 386 -3.38 -20.91 -4.83
C PHE A 386 -3.99 -21.81 -3.74
N VAL A 387 -3.36 -21.86 -2.56
CA VAL A 387 -3.85 -22.66 -1.42
C VAL A 387 -5.11 -22.08 -0.76
N GLU A 388 -5.40 -20.81 -0.97
CA GLU A 388 -6.57 -20.13 -0.40
C GLU A 388 -7.83 -20.32 -1.27
N ASP A 389 -7.70 -20.77 -2.53
CA ASP A 389 -8.81 -21.06 -3.45
C ASP A 389 -8.63 -22.42 -4.16
N LEU A 390 -8.73 -23.48 -3.36
CA LEU A 390 -8.48 -24.85 -3.79
C LEU A 390 -9.44 -25.33 -4.89
N LYS A 391 -10.63 -24.72 -5.01
CA LYS A 391 -11.62 -25.04 -6.05
C LYS A 391 -11.11 -24.69 -7.44
N ARG A 392 -10.31 -23.62 -7.54
CA ARG A 392 -9.77 -23.08 -8.81
C ARG A 392 -8.36 -23.59 -9.14
N VAL A 393 -7.80 -24.49 -8.33
CA VAL A 393 -6.51 -25.14 -8.63
C VAL A 393 -6.55 -25.89 -9.97
N SER A 394 -7.72 -26.35 -10.40
CA SER A 394 -7.92 -26.96 -11.73
C SER A 394 -7.77 -25.99 -12.91
N GLU A 395 -7.82 -24.67 -12.69
CA GLU A 395 -7.54 -23.66 -13.72
C GLU A 395 -6.03 -23.53 -13.99
N LEU A 396 -5.20 -24.03 -13.08
CA LEU A 396 -3.75 -23.95 -13.24
C LEU A 396 -3.28 -24.91 -14.34
N PRO A 397 -2.33 -24.48 -15.19
CA PRO A 397 -1.72 -25.37 -16.16
C PRO A 397 -1.14 -26.63 -15.47
N PRO A 398 -1.50 -27.86 -15.90
CA PRO A 398 -1.04 -29.08 -15.26
C PRO A 398 0.48 -29.20 -15.18
N GLU A 399 1.21 -28.57 -16.11
CA GLU A 399 2.68 -28.59 -16.12
C GLU A 399 3.31 -27.95 -14.88
N PHE A 400 2.55 -27.16 -14.10
CA PHE A 400 3.03 -26.55 -12.86
C PHE A 400 3.18 -27.56 -11.72
N TYR A 401 2.41 -28.64 -11.76
CA TYR A 401 2.37 -29.65 -10.69
C TYR A 401 2.37 -31.09 -11.26
N VAL A 402 2.70 -31.27 -12.54
CA VAL A 402 2.64 -32.56 -13.26
C VAL A 402 3.37 -33.68 -12.54
N LYS A 403 4.57 -33.42 -12.00
CA LYS A 403 5.34 -34.44 -11.28
C LYS A 403 4.66 -34.92 -10.00
N ILE A 404 4.00 -34.02 -9.28
CA ILE A 404 3.25 -34.37 -8.08
C ILE A 404 1.94 -35.04 -8.46
N LYS A 405 1.29 -34.57 -9.53
CA LYS A 405 0.09 -35.19 -10.08
C LYS A 405 0.35 -36.66 -10.43
N ASP A 406 1.41 -36.94 -11.18
CA ASP A 406 1.77 -38.30 -11.59
C ASP A 406 2.02 -39.22 -10.37
N GLU A 407 2.77 -38.74 -9.36
CA GLU A 407 3.03 -39.49 -8.12
C GLU A 407 1.77 -39.74 -7.27
N ILE A 408 0.81 -38.80 -7.30
CA ILE A 408 -0.48 -38.92 -6.60
C ILE A 408 -1.44 -39.84 -7.35
N GLU A 409 -1.43 -39.83 -8.68
CA GLU A 409 -2.22 -40.75 -9.50
C GLU A 409 -1.75 -42.20 -9.33
N LEU A 410 -0.47 -42.41 -9.01
CA LEU A 410 0.08 -43.72 -8.66
C LEU A 410 -0.31 -44.19 -7.25
N ASP A 411 -0.32 -43.28 -6.28
CA ASP A 411 -0.74 -43.56 -4.91
C ASP A 411 -1.40 -42.32 -4.28
N SER A 412 -2.73 -42.33 -4.20
CA SER A 412 -3.49 -41.25 -3.58
C SER A 412 -3.68 -41.43 -2.07
N SER A 413 -2.93 -42.34 -1.44
CA SER A 413 -2.98 -42.56 0.01
C SER A 413 -2.56 -41.30 0.77
N LYS A 414 -3.10 -41.17 1.98
CA LYS A 414 -2.77 -40.08 2.89
C LYS A 414 -1.27 -40.07 3.22
N GLU A 415 -0.69 -41.25 3.47
CA GLU A 415 0.73 -41.40 3.75
C GLU A 415 1.58 -40.83 2.60
N ASN A 416 1.19 -41.11 1.35
CA ASN A 416 1.89 -40.55 0.19
C ASN A 416 1.69 -39.03 0.08
N LEU A 417 0.49 -38.51 0.30
CA LEU A 417 0.25 -37.05 0.27
C LEU A 417 1.09 -36.29 1.31
N LEU A 418 1.20 -36.82 2.53
CA LEU A 418 2.04 -36.23 3.58
C LEU A 418 3.53 -36.35 3.26
N LYS A 419 3.96 -37.49 2.70
CA LYS A 419 5.33 -37.68 2.22
C LYS A 419 5.67 -36.65 1.13
N LEU A 420 4.79 -36.46 0.16
CA LEU A 420 4.98 -35.48 -0.93
C LEU A 420 4.99 -34.03 -0.41
N LEU A 421 4.14 -33.69 0.56
CA LEU A 421 4.17 -32.38 1.22
C LEU A 421 5.50 -32.17 1.96
N GLY A 422 5.98 -33.18 2.68
CA GLY A 422 7.26 -33.15 3.39
C GLY A 422 8.46 -33.04 2.44
N MET A 423 8.43 -33.74 1.29
CA MET A 423 9.43 -33.61 0.23
C MET A 423 9.45 -32.19 -0.35
N LEU A 424 8.28 -31.60 -0.62
CA LEU A 424 8.17 -30.22 -1.09
C LEU A 424 8.71 -29.22 -0.05
N GLU A 425 8.35 -29.37 1.22
CA GLU A 425 8.83 -28.53 2.32
C GLU A 425 10.37 -28.56 2.40
N ALA A 426 10.96 -29.76 2.37
CA ALA A 426 12.40 -29.96 2.41
C ALA A 426 13.10 -29.34 1.19
N ASP A 427 12.58 -29.53 -0.01
CA ASP A 427 13.18 -28.99 -1.23
C ASP A 427 13.09 -27.46 -1.30
N VAL A 428 11.97 -26.85 -0.88
CA VAL A 428 11.86 -25.38 -0.81
C VAL A 428 12.83 -24.81 0.23
N SER A 429 12.95 -25.46 1.39
CA SER A 429 13.92 -25.07 2.44
C SER A 429 15.37 -25.16 1.95
N ASN A 430 15.74 -26.27 1.32
CA ASN A 430 17.06 -26.48 0.73
C ASN A 430 17.34 -25.47 -0.38
N TYR A 431 16.37 -25.24 -1.26
CA TYR A 431 16.48 -24.27 -2.34
C TYR A 431 16.71 -22.86 -1.81
N ASN A 432 15.99 -22.46 -0.75
CA ASN A 432 16.18 -21.17 -0.09
C ASN A 432 17.64 -21.00 0.39
N SER A 433 18.18 -22.02 1.07
CA SER A 433 19.57 -22.03 1.55
C SER A 433 20.61 -21.98 0.42
N ILE A 434 20.46 -22.83 -0.61
CA ILE A 434 21.38 -22.93 -1.74
C ILE A 434 21.40 -21.62 -2.54
N VAL A 435 20.22 -21.05 -2.84
CA VAL A 435 20.12 -19.81 -3.60
C VAL A 435 20.78 -18.65 -2.86
N LYS A 436 20.57 -18.55 -1.54
CA LYS A 436 21.18 -17.53 -0.71
C LYS A 436 22.70 -17.63 -0.73
N ARG A 437 23.26 -18.84 -0.54
CA ARG A 437 24.70 -19.11 -0.65
C ARG A 437 25.26 -18.78 -2.04
N TYR A 438 24.56 -19.20 -3.10
CA TYR A 438 24.96 -18.93 -4.48
C TYR A 438 25.01 -17.43 -4.81
N ASP A 439 24.04 -16.64 -4.32
CA ASP A 439 24.07 -15.18 -4.50
C ASP A 439 25.15 -14.49 -3.68
N GLY A 440 25.42 -14.97 -2.47
CA GLY A 440 26.57 -14.53 -1.68
C GLY A 440 27.87 -14.66 -2.47
N GLU A 441 28.12 -15.83 -3.08
CA GLU A 441 29.30 -16.08 -3.90
C GLU A 441 29.36 -15.18 -5.17
N LYS A 442 28.22 -14.79 -5.76
CA LYS A 442 28.23 -13.86 -6.90
C LYS A 442 28.69 -12.46 -6.56
N LEU A 443 28.45 -12.01 -5.32
CA LEU A 443 28.86 -10.68 -4.85
C LEU A 443 30.37 -10.63 -4.52
N ASN A 444 31.04 -11.78 -4.51
CA ASN A 444 32.48 -11.91 -4.29
C ASN A 444 33.25 -11.99 -5.63
N ASN A 445 34.11 -11.01 -5.89
CA ASN A 445 34.95 -10.99 -7.10
C ASN A 445 36.14 -11.98 -7.03
N ASN A 446 36.38 -12.60 -5.87
CA ASN A 446 37.37 -13.65 -5.67
C ASN A 446 36.71 -14.97 -5.23
N ALA A 447 35.45 -15.20 -5.62
CA ALA A 447 34.68 -16.38 -5.26
C ALA A 447 35.42 -17.67 -5.62
N ASN A 448 35.23 -18.73 -4.83
CA ASN A 448 35.71 -20.05 -5.19
C ASN A 448 34.86 -20.56 -6.37
N ASP A 449 35.43 -20.51 -7.58
CA ASP A 449 34.73 -20.89 -8.81
C ASP A 449 34.26 -22.36 -8.81
N ALA A 450 34.88 -23.25 -8.02
CA ALA A 450 34.42 -24.62 -7.84
C ALA A 450 33.17 -24.67 -6.95
N LEU A 451 33.16 -23.98 -5.81
CA LEU A 451 32.00 -23.89 -4.91
C LEU A 451 30.81 -23.21 -5.60
N LYS A 452 31.06 -22.12 -6.33
CA LYS A 452 30.03 -21.42 -7.10
C LYS A 452 29.41 -22.32 -8.18
N ARG A 453 30.21 -23.17 -8.83
CA ARG A 453 29.72 -24.17 -9.79
C ARG A 453 28.92 -25.28 -9.10
N ALA A 454 29.37 -25.77 -7.95
CA ALA A 454 28.64 -26.77 -7.16
C ALA A 454 27.27 -26.25 -6.71
N LEU A 455 27.21 -25.07 -6.09
CA LEU A 455 25.95 -24.42 -5.68
C LEU A 455 25.02 -24.14 -6.87
N LYS A 456 25.58 -23.77 -8.02
CA LYS A 456 24.80 -23.61 -9.26
C LYS A 456 24.20 -24.94 -9.72
N ALA A 457 24.96 -26.04 -9.65
CA ALA A 457 24.52 -27.37 -10.03
C ALA A 457 23.43 -27.90 -9.08
N GLU A 458 23.62 -27.79 -7.76
CA GLU A 458 22.60 -28.18 -6.77
C GLU A 458 21.29 -27.39 -6.94
N LYS A 459 21.41 -26.07 -7.15
CA LYS A 459 20.25 -25.21 -7.46
C LYS A 459 19.50 -25.68 -8.70
N TYR A 460 20.23 -26.04 -9.76
CA TYR A 460 19.62 -26.54 -11.00
C TYR A 460 19.03 -27.93 -10.82
N ALA A 461 19.65 -28.82 -10.07
CA ALA A 461 19.11 -30.14 -9.78
C ALA A 461 17.74 -30.06 -9.08
N ILE A 462 17.55 -29.14 -8.12
CA ILE A 462 16.24 -28.91 -7.50
C ILE A 462 15.25 -28.30 -8.52
N GLU A 463 15.67 -27.29 -9.28
CA GLU A 463 14.84 -26.71 -10.35
C GLU A 463 14.34 -27.76 -11.35
N ASP A 464 15.24 -28.62 -11.82
CA ASP A 464 14.96 -29.70 -12.77
C ASP A 464 14.07 -30.79 -12.15
N ARG A 465 14.27 -31.12 -10.86
CA ARG A 465 13.39 -32.02 -10.11
C ARG A 465 11.95 -31.53 -10.09
N TRP A 466 11.73 -30.23 -10.09
CA TRP A 466 10.39 -29.63 -10.15
C TRP A 466 10.01 -29.11 -11.53
N SER A 467 10.74 -29.48 -12.59
CA SER A 467 10.46 -29.06 -13.99
C SER A 467 10.41 -27.53 -14.19
N ALA A 468 11.14 -26.79 -13.36
CA ALA A 468 11.15 -25.34 -13.29
C ALA A 468 12.48 -24.74 -13.74
N ILE A 469 12.48 -23.51 -14.24
CA ILE A 469 13.68 -22.80 -14.70
C ILE A 469 13.79 -21.47 -13.97
N GLY A 470 14.74 -21.42 -13.04
CA GLY A 470 14.96 -20.25 -12.21
C GLY A 470 13.95 -20.07 -11.07
N ARG A 471 14.30 -19.18 -10.15
CA ARG A 471 13.65 -18.99 -8.84
C ARG A 471 12.16 -18.75 -8.89
N HIS A 472 11.72 -17.78 -9.70
CA HIS A 472 10.32 -17.40 -9.77
C HIS A 472 9.44 -18.52 -10.33
N GLN A 473 9.95 -19.31 -11.28
CA GLN A 473 9.22 -20.46 -11.79
C GLN A 473 9.21 -21.61 -10.79
N PHE A 474 10.33 -21.87 -10.12
CA PHE A 474 10.38 -22.88 -9.06
C PHE A 474 9.36 -22.57 -7.96
N LEU A 475 9.34 -21.34 -7.45
CA LEU A 475 8.35 -20.94 -6.43
C LEU A 475 6.91 -20.99 -6.94
N GLN A 476 6.67 -20.68 -8.22
CA GLN A 476 5.35 -20.84 -8.84
C GLN A 476 4.90 -22.31 -8.86
N PHE A 477 5.79 -23.22 -9.22
CA PHE A 477 5.48 -24.64 -9.36
C PHE A 477 5.36 -25.31 -7.98
N ALA A 478 6.18 -24.87 -7.02
CA ALA A 478 6.06 -25.23 -5.62
C ALA A 478 4.70 -24.78 -5.06
N ALA A 479 4.26 -23.54 -5.32
CA ALA A 479 2.96 -23.04 -4.89
C ALA A 479 1.79 -23.83 -5.49
N ALA A 480 1.87 -24.19 -6.78
CA ALA A 480 0.83 -24.97 -7.46
C ALA A 480 0.78 -26.41 -6.93
N SER A 481 1.95 -27.05 -6.78
CA SER A 481 2.08 -28.38 -6.18
C SER A 481 1.55 -28.41 -4.75
N HIS A 482 1.91 -27.41 -3.93
CA HIS A 482 1.41 -27.25 -2.56
C HIS A 482 -0.12 -27.16 -2.53
N ALA A 483 -0.71 -26.28 -3.34
CA ALA A 483 -2.16 -26.14 -3.42
C ALA A 483 -2.86 -27.43 -3.89
N TYR A 484 -2.27 -28.16 -4.84
CA TYR A 484 -2.80 -29.44 -5.31
C TYR A 484 -2.78 -30.52 -4.23
N ILE A 485 -1.67 -30.66 -3.49
CA ILE A 485 -1.57 -31.60 -2.35
C ILE A 485 -2.55 -31.21 -1.24
N SER A 486 -2.60 -29.92 -0.87
CA SER A 486 -3.49 -29.41 0.17
C SER A 486 -4.96 -29.62 -0.16
N LYS A 487 -5.36 -29.43 -1.43
CA LYS A 487 -6.71 -29.74 -1.90
C LYS A 487 -7.11 -31.18 -1.56
N LEU A 488 -6.26 -32.13 -1.92
CA LEU A 488 -6.54 -33.56 -1.73
C LEU A 488 -6.51 -33.97 -0.25
N LEU A 489 -5.60 -33.39 0.55
CA LEU A 489 -5.58 -33.60 2.00
C LEU A 489 -6.87 -33.11 2.68
N ILE A 490 -7.39 -31.94 2.27
CA ILE A 490 -8.64 -31.38 2.80
C ILE A 490 -9.86 -32.19 2.34
N GLU A 491 -9.89 -32.62 1.08
CA GLU A 491 -10.94 -33.51 0.55
C GLU A 491 -10.94 -34.87 1.28
N ALA A 492 -9.79 -35.32 1.78
CA ALA A 492 -9.63 -36.49 2.62
C ALA A 492 -9.92 -36.25 4.13
N ASN A 493 -10.46 -35.08 4.51
CA ASN A 493 -10.77 -34.68 5.89
C ASN A 493 -9.56 -34.76 6.85
N PHE A 494 -8.38 -34.31 6.43
CA PHE A 494 -7.18 -34.34 7.26
C PHE A 494 -6.79 -32.96 7.81
N ASP A 495 -6.57 -32.90 9.13
CA ASP A 495 -6.43 -31.67 9.93
C ASP A 495 -4.98 -31.26 10.28
N ASP A 496 -3.95 -31.72 9.56
CA ASP A 496 -2.57 -31.19 9.74
C ASP A 496 -2.38 -29.86 9.00
N MET A 497 -3.13 -28.85 9.46
CA MET A 497 -3.05 -27.48 8.98
C MET A 497 -1.69 -26.84 9.25
N ASP A 498 -0.93 -27.36 10.21
CA ASP A 498 0.39 -26.83 10.55
C ASP A 498 1.42 -27.17 9.48
N ALA A 499 1.45 -28.41 8.96
CA ALA A 499 2.32 -28.77 7.84
C ALA A 499 2.02 -27.94 6.58
N ILE A 500 0.73 -27.75 6.28
CA ILE A 500 0.28 -26.91 5.15
C ILE A 500 0.80 -25.47 5.32
N LYS A 501 0.60 -24.86 6.49
CA LYS A 501 1.02 -23.48 6.79
C LYS A 501 2.55 -23.31 6.81
N ARG A 502 3.30 -24.30 7.30
CA ARG A 502 4.78 -24.24 7.29
C ARG A 502 5.32 -24.21 5.86
N CYS A 503 4.85 -25.10 5.00
CA CYS A 503 5.27 -25.15 3.60
C CYS A 503 4.85 -23.87 2.85
N GLU A 504 3.64 -23.37 3.10
CA GLU A 504 3.17 -22.09 2.58
C GLU A 504 4.14 -20.94 2.96
N ALA A 505 4.51 -20.83 4.23
CA ALA A 505 5.40 -19.78 4.70
C ALA A 505 6.75 -19.78 3.96
N LEU A 506 7.31 -20.96 3.66
CA LEU A 506 8.58 -21.09 2.93
C LEU A 506 8.49 -20.65 1.47
N ILE A 507 7.35 -20.87 0.81
CA ILE A 507 7.12 -20.55 -0.60
C ILE A 507 6.86 -19.06 -0.79
N TYR A 508 5.98 -18.47 0.02
CA TYR A 508 5.56 -17.08 -0.12
C TYR A 508 6.50 -16.08 0.58
N ASN A 509 7.32 -16.54 1.53
CA ASN A 509 8.36 -15.73 2.19
C ASN A 509 9.75 -16.39 2.05
N PRO A 510 10.27 -16.56 0.82
CA PRO A 510 11.55 -17.22 0.61
C PRO A 510 12.69 -16.46 1.30
N ASP A 511 13.66 -17.19 1.86
CA ASP A 511 14.80 -16.61 2.58
C ASP A 511 15.90 -16.04 1.65
N PHE A 512 15.56 -15.71 0.40
CA PHE A 512 16.48 -15.12 -0.57
C PHE A 512 15.85 -13.95 -1.33
N ALA A 513 16.70 -13.20 -2.02
CA ALA A 513 16.30 -12.07 -2.83
C ALA A 513 15.35 -12.44 -3.99
N CYS A 514 14.06 -12.11 -3.86
CA CYS A 514 13.07 -12.20 -4.94
C CYS A 514 12.21 -10.93 -5.02
N SER A 515 11.69 -10.62 -6.21
CA SER A 515 10.64 -9.60 -6.34
C SER A 515 9.32 -10.18 -5.80
N ALA A 516 8.84 -9.63 -4.68
CA ALA A 516 7.58 -10.04 -4.07
C ALA A 516 6.38 -9.72 -4.95
N VAL A 517 6.38 -8.57 -5.64
CA VAL A 517 5.36 -8.22 -6.64
C VAL A 517 5.28 -9.29 -7.72
N LYS A 518 6.43 -9.68 -8.30
CA LYS A 518 6.47 -10.73 -9.32
C LYS A 518 6.06 -12.09 -8.75
N LEU A 519 6.49 -12.43 -7.53
CA LEU A 519 6.11 -13.68 -6.88
C LEU A 519 4.60 -13.75 -6.67
N ARG A 520 4.00 -12.71 -6.05
CA ARG A 520 2.56 -12.56 -5.85
C ARG A 520 1.80 -12.78 -7.16
N LYS A 521 2.16 -12.08 -8.23
CA LYS A 521 1.50 -12.24 -9.56
C LYS A 521 1.63 -13.66 -10.15
N LEU A 522 2.63 -14.45 -9.75
CA LEU A 522 2.85 -15.80 -10.28
C LEU A 522 2.23 -16.91 -9.42
N THR A 523 2.10 -16.70 -8.12
CA THR A 523 1.65 -17.71 -7.13
C THR A 523 0.23 -17.47 -6.62
N THR A 524 -0.53 -16.59 -7.27
CA THR A 524 -1.89 -16.25 -6.88
C THR A 524 -2.84 -16.34 -8.07
N LEU A 525 -4.10 -16.67 -7.79
CA LEU A 525 -5.20 -16.60 -8.73
C LEU A 525 -5.71 -15.15 -8.78
N PRO A 526 -5.93 -14.60 -9.99
CA PRO A 526 -6.45 -13.25 -10.11
C PRO A 526 -7.93 -13.21 -9.69
N LYS A 527 -8.26 -12.12 -9.00
CA LYS A 527 -9.61 -11.66 -8.74
C LYS A 527 -9.72 -10.23 -9.23
N VAL A 528 -10.90 -9.85 -9.70
CA VAL A 528 -11.14 -8.49 -10.17
C VAL A 528 -12.30 -7.88 -9.41
N LEU A 529 -12.08 -6.65 -8.97
CA LEU A 529 -13.09 -5.77 -8.39
C LEU A 529 -13.32 -4.65 -9.38
N LYS A 530 -14.58 -4.50 -9.83
CA LYS A 530 -14.99 -3.43 -10.74
C LYS A 530 -15.83 -2.42 -9.99
N LEU A 531 -15.38 -1.18 -9.98
CA LEU A 531 -16.11 -0.04 -9.42
C LEU A 531 -16.34 0.97 -10.54
N LYS A 532 -17.41 1.77 -10.41
CA LYS A 532 -17.74 2.78 -11.42
C LYS A 532 -18.19 4.06 -10.77
N ILE A 533 -17.61 5.18 -11.19
CA ILE A 533 -18.03 6.53 -10.79
C ILE A 533 -18.56 7.23 -12.04
N THR A 534 -19.70 7.90 -11.91
CA THR A 534 -20.23 8.81 -12.94
C THR A 534 -20.48 10.17 -12.30
N ASP A 535 -19.68 11.15 -12.70
CA ASP A 535 -19.71 12.53 -12.20
C ASP A 535 -20.33 13.45 -13.27
N ASN A 536 -21.34 14.22 -12.88
CA ASN A 536 -21.92 15.30 -13.67
C ASN A 536 -21.72 16.60 -12.90
N LYS A 537 -20.81 17.43 -13.41
CA LYS A 537 -20.34 18.65 -12.75
C LYS A 537 -20.83 19.88 -13.51
N SER A 538 -21.41 20.81 -12.76
CA SER A 538 -21.74 22.16 -13.22
C SER A 538 -20.88 23.18 -12.49
N SER A 539 -20.39 24.21 -13.21
CA SER A 539 -19.59 25.29 -12.62
C SER A 539 -20.16 26.67 -12.96
N PHE A 540 -20.19 27.53 -11.95
CA PHE A 540 -20.74 28.89 -11.99
C PHE A 540 -19.73 29.86 -11.41
N GLY A 541 -19.51 31.00 -12.07
CA GLY A 541 -18.67 32.06 -11.52
C GLY A 541 -19.34 32.75 -10.33
N LEU A 542 -18.58 33.02 -9.26
CA LEU A 542 -19.03 33.79 -8.11
C LEU A 542 -18.18 35.06 -7.98
N SER A 543 -18.84 36.22 -7.92
CA SER A 543 -18.18 37.49 -7.59
C SER A 543 -19.07 38.33 -6.68
N VAL A 544 -18.54 38.66 -5.49
CA VAL A 544 -19.22 39.47 -4.47
C VAL A 544 -18.16 40.33 -3.76
N GLY A 545 -18.18 41.64 -4.01
CA GLY A 545 -17.22 42.58 -3.42
C GLY A 545 -15.77 42.17 -3.73
N PRO A 546 -14.87 42.07 -2.73
CA PRO A 546 -13.48 41.68 -2.94
C PRO A 546 -13.27 40.18 -3.19
N PHE A 547 -14.32 39.35 -3.19
CA PHE A 547 -14.21 37.92 -3.45
C PHE A 547 -14.52 37.58 -4.91
N SER A 548 -13.61 36.83 -5.51
CA SER A 548 -13.76 36.22 -6.82
C SER A 548 -13.50 34.73 -6.70
N GLY A 549 -14.44 33.94 -7.22
CA GLY A 549 -14.41 32.49 -7.08
C GLY A 549 -15.36 31.78 -8.03
N LYS A 550 -15.62 30.52 -7.71
CA LYS A 550 -16.51 29.62 -8.43
C LYS A 550 -17.33 28.80 -7.44
N LEU A 551 -18.56 28.53 -7.82
CA LEU A 551 -19.42 27.49 -7.25
C LEU A 551 -19.38 26.31 -8.22
N GLU A 552 -19.09 25.13 -7.71
CA GLU A 552 -19.20 23.88 -8.46
C GLU A 552 -20.19 22.97 -7.76
N ILE A 553 -21.07 22.35 -8.54
CA ILE A 553 -22.03 21.35 -8.07
C ILE A 553 -21.69 20.07 -8.81
N ASN A 554 -21.31 19.03 -8.09
CA ASN A 554 -21.00 17.72 -8.65
C ASN A 554 -22.04 16.70 -8.20
N HIS A 555 -22.81 16.17 -9.15
CA HIS A 555 -23.66 15.02 -8.94
C HIS A 555 -22.87 13.77 -9.28
N ARG A 556 -22.73 12.86 -8.32
CA ARG A 556 -22.00 11.61 -8.50
C ARG A 556 -22.91 10.41 -8.29
N ASP A 557 -22.84 9.41 -9.16
CA ASP A 557 -23.31 8.05 -8.88
C ASP A 557 -22.08 7.15 -8.71
N PHE A 558 -21.93 6.55 -7.54
CA PHE A 558 -20.84 5.64 -7.23
C PHE A 558 -21.37 4.23 -7.05
N LYS A 559 -20.97 3.34 -7.96
CA LYS A 559 -21.10 1.89 -7.79
C LYS A 559 -19.89 1.37 -7.02
N HIS A 560 -20.11 1.07 -5.75
CA HIS A 560 -19.06 0.71 -4.81
C HIS A 560 -19.35 -0.58 -4.05
N CYS A 561 -18.30 -1.31 -3.66
CA CYS A 561 -18.44 -2.58 -2.93
C CYS A 561 -18.91 -2.43 -1.48
N SER A 562 -18.57 -1.30 -0.85
CA SER A 562 -19.10 -0.90 0.45
C SER A 562 -20.50 -0.30 0.32
N ARG A 563 -21.48 -0.87 1.03
CA ARG A 563 -22.87 -0.35 1.08
C ARG A 563 -22.96 1.10 1.57
N VAL A 564 -22.06 1.53 2.46
CA VAL A 564 -22.02 2.91 2.97
C VAL A 564 -21.31 3.89 2.02
N ARG A 565 -20.81 3.41 0.87
CA ARG A 565 -20.27 4.23 -0.22
C ARG A 565 -21.02 4.07 -1.55
N ASP A 566 -21.85 3.03 -1.66
CA ASP A 566 -22.64 2.74 -2.84
C ASP A 566 -23.91 3.60 -2.86
N GLY A 567 -23.99 4.53 -3.80
CA GLY A 567 -25.09 5.48 -3.84
C GLY A 567 -24.77 6.74 -4.63
N LYS A 568 -25.62 7.76 -4.44
CA LYS A 568 -25.49 9.04 -5.10
C LYS A 568 -24.94 10.08 -4.15
N TYR A 569 -24.09 10.99 -4.65
CA TYR A 569 -23.54 12.10 -3.90
C TYR A 569 -23.88 13.43 -4.59
N ILE A 570 -23.98 14.47 -3.78
CA ILE A 570 -23.94 15.87 -4.22
C ILE A 570 -22.80 16.54 -3.47
N ASP A 571 -21.85 17.09 -4.22
CA ASP A 571 -20.83 17.98 -3.66
C ASP A 571 -21.12 19.40 -4.11
N VAL A 572 -21.29 20.30 -3.14
CA VAL A 572 -21.33 21.75 -3.37
C VAL A 572 -19.99 22.32 -2.95
N ILE A 573 -19.23 22.82 -3.91
CA ILE A 573 -17.86 23.29 -3.76
C ILE A 573 -17.80 24.78 -4.04
N VAL A 574 -17.50 25.58 -3.03
CA VAL A 574 -17.22 27.01 -3.17
C VAL A 574 -15.72 27.20 -3.10
N SER A 575 -15.10 27.74 -4.14
CA SER A 575 -13.66 28.04 -4.11
C SER A 575 -13.37 29.44 -4.63
N GLY A 576 -12.38 30.11 -4.07
CA GLY A 576 -12.07 31.47 -4.48
C GLY A 576 -10.90 32.08 -3.73
N GLN A 577 -10.65 33.34 -4.06
CA GLN A 577 -9.64 34.20 -3.46
C GLN A 577 -10.26 35.55 -3.13
N ALA A 578 -9.74 36.19 -2.09
CA ALA A 578 -10.10 37.57 -1.74
C ALA A 578 -8.96 38.51 -2.14
N SER A 579 -9.29 39.59 -2.86
CA SER A 579 -8.34 40.62 -3.30
C SER A 579 -8.07 41.69 -2.24
N ALA A 580 -8.83 41.71 -1.15
CA ALA A 580 -8.71 42.66 -0.03
C ALA A 580 -9.14 42.01 1.31
N ALA A 581 -9.10 42.77 2.41
CA ALA A 581 -9.56 42.29 3.72
C ALA A 581 -11.01 41.79 3.66
N LEU A 582 -11.24 40.56 4.15
CA LEU A 582 -12.55 39.91 4.14
C LEU A 582 -13.60 40.61 5.01
N SER A 583 -13.20 41.54 5.88
CA SER A 583 -14.15 42.38 6.63
C SER A 583 -15.05 43.22 5.73
N MET A 584 -14.68 43.42 4.46
CA MET A 584 -15.50 44.10 3.44
C MET A 584 -16.43 43.15 2.65
N LEU A 585 -16.38 41.83 2.92
CA LEU A 585 -17.22 40.86 2.25
C LEU A 585 -18.61 40.78 2.90
N ASN A 586 -19.66 41.03 2.14
CA ASN A 586 -21.02 40.75 2.59
C ASN A 586 -21.31 39.25 2.45
N ILE A 587 -21.11 38.51 3.55
CA ILE A 587 -21.31 37.06 3.63
C ILE A 587 -22.76 36.68 3.31
N ASN A 588 -23.73 37.48 3.76
CA ASN A 588 -25.14 37.23 3.50
C ASN A 588 -25.42 37.28 2.00
N THR A 589 -24.96 38.31 1.30
CA THR A 589 -25.11 38.41 -0.17
C THR A 589 -24.43 37.27 -0.92
N LEU A 590 -23.29 36.77 -0.44
CA LEU A 590 -22.62 35.62 -1.04
C LEU A 590 -23.42 34.34 -0.84
N ASN A 591 -23.94 34.09 0.37
CA ASN A 591 -24.79 32.96 0.66
C ASN A 591 -26.12 33.03 -0.10
N ASP A 592 -26.72 34.22 -0.26
CA ASP A 592 -27.94 34.43 -1.03
C ASP A 592 -27.72 34.05 -2.51
N LYS A 593 -26.60 34.46 -3.12
CA LYS A 593 -26.24 34.05 -4.49
C LYS A 593 -26.01 32.54 -4.61
N ILE A 594 -25.34 31.92 -3.64
CA ILE A 594 -25.14 30.47 -3.63
C ILE A 594 -26.50 29.76 -3.57
N ASN A 595 -27.38 30.20 -2.67
CA ASN A 595 -28.72 29.64 -2.50
C ASN A 595 -29.57 29.82 -3.76
N GLU A 596 -29.52 30.98 -4.42
CA GLU A 596 -30.20 31.24 -5.69
C GLU A 596 -29.77 30.23 -6.77
N ILE A 597 -28.46 29.97 -6.91
CA ILE A 597 -27.94 28.99 -7.86
C ILE A 597 -28.38 27.58 -7.50
N LEU A 598 -28.34 27.20 -6.22
CA LEU A 598 -28.79 25.88 -5.75
C LEU A 598 -30.28 25.65 -6.06
N VAL A 599 -31.15 26.64 -5.76
CA VAL A 599 -32.58 26.59 -6.14
C VAL A 599 -32.73 26.42 -7.64
N GLY A 600 -31.98 27.21 -8.43
CA GLY A 600 -31.99 27.13 -9.90
C GLY A 600 -31.50 25.79 -10.48
N GLN A 601 -30.79 24.98 -9.68
CA GLN A 601 -30.36 23.61 -10.04
C GLN A 601 -31.29 22.52 -9.46
N GLY A 602 -32.45 22.89 -8.92
CA GLY A 602 -33.40 21.94 -8.33
C GLY A 602 -32.94 21.36 -6.98
N LEU A 603 -32.03 22.04 -6.28
CA LEU A 603 -31.47 21.61 -5.00
C LEU A 603 -32.12 22.33 -3.81
N SER A 604 -33.42 22.65 -3.91
CA SER A 604 -34.19 23.34 -2.86
C SER A 604 -34.09 22.66 -1.49
N ASP A 605 -34.03 21.34 -1.47
CA ASP A 605 -34.04 20.53 -0.24
C ASP A 605 -32.75 20.65 0.58
N ILE A 606 -31.67 21.17 -0.01
CA ILE A 606 -30.38 21.41 0.67
C ILE A 606 -30.07 22.90 0.86
N VAL A 607 -30.95 23.81 0.40
CA VAL A 607 -30.79 25.27 0.55
C VAL A 607 -30.75 25.66 2.03
N GLY A 608 -29.89 26.62 2.39
CA GLY A 608 -29.72 27.07 3.78
C GLY A 608 -28.85 26.15 4.65
N SER A 609 -28.63 24.90 4.23
CA SER A 609 -27.68 23.98 4.90
C SER A 609 -26.21 24.17 4.43
N VAL A 610 -26.02 25.02 3.42
CA VAL A 610 -24.73 25.47 2.90
C VAL A 610 -24.45 26.87 3.45
N SER A 611 -23.54 26.98 4.42
CA SER A 611 -23.08 28.27 4.94
C SER A 611 -21.60 28.42 4.66
N PHE A 612 -21.26 29.45 3.89
CA PHE A 612 -19.88 29.76 3.58
C PHE A 612 -19.43 31.00 4.37
N THR A 613 -18.54 30.78 5.33
CA THR A 613 -17.92 31.85 6.12
C THR A 613 -16.42 31.79 5.84
N PRO A 614 -15.89 32.64 4.94
CA PRO A 614 -14.46 32.63 4.66
C PRO A 614 -13.71 33.22 5.86
N ASP A 615 -12.74 32.49 6.39
CA ASP A 615 -11.76 32.98 7.36
C ASP A 615 -10.41 33.09 6.64
N MET A 616 -9.97 34.31 6.31
CA MET A 616 -8.72 34.55 5.57
C MET A 616 -7.97 35.79 6.02
N SER A 617 -6.65 35.67 5.93
CA SER A 617 -5.70 36.77 5.71
C SER A 617 -4.81 36.42 4.50
N GLY A 618 -4.67 37.34 3.53
CA GLY A 618 -3.71 37.23 2.41
C GLY A 618 -4.14 36.40 1.18
N SER A 619 -3.21 36.26 0.23
CA SER A 619 -3.35 35.71 -1.13
C SER A 619 -3.47 34.18 -1.20
N VAL A 620 -4.38 33.60 -0.41
CA VAL A 620 -4.55 32.15 -0.27
C VAL A 620 -5.82 31.70 -0.99
N THR A 621 -5.81 30.52 -1.63
CA THR A 621 -7.03 29.97 -2.25
C THR A 621 -7.77 29.12 -1.23
N LEU A 622 -9.03 29.46 -0.95
CA LEU A 622 -9.91 28.69 -0.09
C LEU A 622 -10.81 27.79 -0.95
N SER A 623 -11.08 26.57 -0.48
CA SER A 623 -12.08 25.67 -1.03
C SER A 623 -12.95 25.14 0.12
N HIS A 624 -14.25 25.37 0.06
CA HIS A 624 -15.23 24.83 1.00
C HIS A 624 -16.12 23.83 0.28
N VAL A 625 -16.20 22.62 0.82
CA VAL A 625 -16.99 21.51 0.29
C VAL A 625 -18.05 21.15 1.31
N SER A 626 -19.29 21.09 0.88
CA SER A 626 -20.36 20.41 1.61
C SER A 626 -20.80 19.20 0.80
N ARG A 627 -20.90 18.04 1.45
CA ARG A 627 -21.26 16.77 0.80
C ARG A 627 -22.56 16.21 1.36
N TRP A 628 -23.45 15.80 0.47
CA TRP A 628 -24.63 15.00 0.78
C TRP A 628 -24.54 13.65 0.09
N PHE A 629 -25.09 12.63 0.74
CA PHE A 629 -25.13 11.27 0.25
C PHE A 629 -26.55 10.72 0.32
N LYS A 630 -26.88 9.93 -0.69
CA LYS A 630 -28.12 9.17 -0.79
C LYS A 630 -27.74 7.71 -1.02
N PRO A 631 -27.69 6.89 0.04
CA PRO A 631 -27.24 5.50 -0.06
C PRO A 631 -28.20 4.64 -0.89
N ASN A 632 -27.66 3.64 -1.60
CA ASN A 632 -28.48 2.68 -2.34
C ASN A 632 -29.24 1.74 -1.39
N TYR A 633 -28.64 1.32 -0.27
CA TYR A 633 -29.32 0.41 0.67
C TYR A 633 -30.59 1.02 1.29
N SER A 634 -30.64 2.35 1.45
CA SER A 634 -31.83 3.01 2.00
C SER A 634 -32.99 3.07 1.02
N GLN A 635 -32.77 2.74 -0.25
CA GLN A 635 -33.82 2.77 -1.27
C GLN A 635 -34.69 1.51 -1.26
N HIS A 636 -34.30 0.47 -0.53
CA HIS A 636 -35.11 -0.74 -0.38
C HIS A 636 -36.42 -0.46 0.35
N ASP A 637 -37.48 -1.20 -0.02
CA ASP A 637 -38.82 -1.01 0.55
C ASP A 637 -38.88 -1.27 2.05
N ASN A 638 -38.01 -2.16 2.55
CA ASN A 638 -37.91 -2.54 3.95
C ASN A 638 -37.05 -1.59 4.81
N PHE A 639 -36.48 -0.52 4.24
CA PHE A 639 -35.70 0.46 4.99
C PHE A 639 -36.63 1.44 5.74
N PRO A 640 -36.56 1.51 7.08
CA PRO A 640 -37.51 2.28 7.87
C PRO A 640 -37.15 3.78 8.00
N GLY A 641 -35.91 4.18 7.71
CA GLY A 641 -35.42 5.55 7.88
C GLY A 641 -35.66 6.46 6.67
N ASP A 642 -35.03 7.64 6.69
CA ASP A 642 -35.10 8.60 5.58
C ASP A 642 -34.42 8.06 4.32
N LYS A 643 -35.08 8.15 3.17
CA LYS A 643 -34.55 7.72 1.88
C LYS A 643 -33.89 8.87 1.11
N GLY A 644 -33.97 10.10 1.60
CA GLY A 644 -33.50 11.35 0.98
C GLY A 644 -31.99 11.60 1.05
N TRP A 645 -31.62 12.87 0.84
CA TRP A 645 -30.23 13.35 0.89
C TRP A 645 -29.82 13.62 2.33
N ARG A 646 -28.68 13.07 2.75
CA ARG A 646 -28.16 13.24 4.11
C ARG A 646 -26.79 13.87 4.06
N LYS A 647 -26.57 14.91 4.86
CA LYS A 647 -25.30 15.62 4.90
C LYS A 647 -24.25 14.73 5.57
N GLN A 648 -23.14 14.46 4.87
CA GLN A 648 -22.03 13.67 5.40
C GLN A 648 -21.01 14.53 6.12
N PHE A 649 -20.59 15.64 5.52
CA PHE A 649 -19.65 16.57 6.15
C PHE A 649 -19.66 17.95 5.48
N THR A 650 -19.02 18.90 6.17
CA THR A 650 -18.47 20.12 5.59
C THR A 650 -16.97 20.15 5.80
N ARG A 651 -16.21 20.51 4.77
CA ARG A 651 -14.75 20.57 4.82
C ARG A 651 -14.25 21.87 4.22
N THR A 652 -13.38 22.54 4.93
CA THR A 652 -12.66 23.71 4.43
C THR A 652 -11.20 23.33 4.21
N ALA A 653 -10.72 23.62 3.01
CA ALA A 653 -9.37 23.36 2.56
C ALA A 653 -8.70 24.65 2.08
N VAL A 654 -7.40 24.67 2.25
CA VAL A 654 -6.51 25.76 1.87
C VAL A 654 -5.51 25.22 0.85
N ALA A 655 -5.52 25.80 -0.34
CA ALA A 655 -4.60 25.43 -1.41
C ALA A 655 -3.50 26.49 -1.59
N THR A 656 -2.26 26.02 -1.68
CA THR A 656 -1.08 26.81 -2.04
C THR A 656 -0.54 26.31 -3.37
N ASN A 657 -0.39 27.20 -4.34
CA ASN A 657 0.07 26.88 -5.69
C ASN A 657 1.43 27.56 -5.95
N LEU A 658 2.44 26.78 -6.31
CA LEU A 658 3.71 27.25 -6.84
C LEU A 658 3.68 27.03 -8.36
N GLY A 659 3.56 28.10 -9.16
CA GLY A 659 3.69 28.02 -10.63
C GLY A 659 2.45 28.33 -11.49
N GLY A 660 1.42 29.01 -10.95
CA GLY A 660 0.42 29.72 -11.78
C GLY A 660 -0.53 28.86 -12.63
N SER A 661 -1.55 28.28 -11.99
CA SER A 661 -2.94 28.15 -12.51
C SER A 661 -3.79 27.40 -11.46
N ILE A 662 -5.04 27.81 -11.28
CA ILE A 662 -5.94 27.29 -10.25
C ILE A 662 -6.73 26.12 -10.84
N SER A 663 -6.29 24.87 -10.62
CA SER A 663 -7.16 23.70 -10.74
C SER A 663 -7.54 23.22 -9.34
N ALA A 664 -8.37 24.00 -8.64
CA ALA A 664 -9.02 23.53 -7.42
C ALA A 664 -10.14 22.57 -7.82
N SER A 665 -9.86 21.28 -7.74
CA SER A 665 -10.87 20.23 -7.63
C SER A 665 -10.42 19.35 -6.48
N GLY A 666 -10.67 19.82 -5.25
CA GLY A 666 -10.49 19.06 -4.01
C GLY A 666 -11.77 18.32 -3.62
N GLY A 667 -12.52 17.80 -4.60
CA GLY A 667 -13.58 16.84 -4.31
C GLY A 667 -12.93 15.48 -4.06
N ALA A 668 -13.39 14.74 -3.05
CA ALA A 668 -12.94 13.36 -2.87
C ALA A 668 -13.32 12.53 -4.09
N GLY A 669 -12.52 11.53 -4.45
CA GLY A 669 -12.60 10.83 -5.73
C GLY A 669 -11.73 11.47 -6.82
N VAL A 670 -11.15 10.60 -7.65
CA VAL A 670 -10.18 10.86 -8.73
C VAL A 670 -10.20 12.31 -9.27
N VAL A 671 -9.15 13.06 -8.95
CA VAL A 671 -8.98 14.44 -9.40
C VAL A 671 -8.30 14.45 -10.78
N LEU A 672 -9.07 14.75 -11.82
CA LEU A 672 -8.58 14.81 -13.19
C LEU A 672 -8.74 16.21 -13.76
N GLY A 673 -7.64 16.74 -14.27
CA GLY A 673 -7.57 18.06 -14.87
C GLY A 673 -6.13 18.32 -15.32
N ALA A 674 -5.96 18.52 -16.63
CA ALA A 674 -4.70 18.94 -17.20
C ALA A 674 -4.54 20.45 -17.00
N SER A 675 -3.47 20.86 -16.31
CA SER A 675 -2.93 22.21 -16.41
C SER A 675 -1.58 22.10 -17.12
N LEU A 676 -1.45 22.78 -18.25
CA LEU A 676 -0.20 22.89 -19.01
C LEU A 676 0.73 23.88 -18.29
N SER A 677 1.44 23.39 -17.28
CA SER A 677 2.55 24.08 -16.61
C SER A 677 3.21 23.14 -15.59
N ALA A 678 4.53 23.25 -15.38
CA ALA A 678 5.15 22.66 -14.19
C ALA A 678 4.60 23.38 -12.96
N SER A 679 3.65 22.75 -12.28
CA SER A 679 2.98 23.31 -11.10
C SER A 679 3.03 22.32 -9.96
N GLU A 680 3.42 22.80 -8.79
CA GLU A 680 3.26 22.09 -7.53
C GLU A 680 2.11 22.75 -6.76
N SER A 681 1.10 21.96 -6.42
CA SER A 681 0.00 22.43 -5.58
C SER A 681 -0.12 21.56 -4.34
N LYS A 682 -0.30 22.20 -3.18
CA LYS A 682 -0.54 21.54 -1.90
C LYS A 682 -1.86 22.01 -1.31
N THR A 683 -2.73 21.06 -0.99
CA THR A 683 -4.02 21.26 -0.34
C THR A 683 -3.93 20.75 1.09
N LYS A 684 -4.15 21.65 2.06
CA LYS A 684 -4.23 21.33 3.48
C LYS A 684 -5.66 21.54 3.97
N ILE A 685 -6.18 20.62 4.76
CA ILE A 685 -7.48 20.80 5.41
C ILE A 685 -7.31 21.70 6.63
N SER A 686 -8.15 22.72 6.74
CA SER A 686 -8.17 23.61 7.90
C SER A 686 -9.23 23.19 8.92
N LYS A 687 -10.37 22.69 8.45
CA LYS A 687 -11.50 22.28 9.30
C LYS A 687 -12.37 21.26 8.60
N GLU A 688 -12.89 20.30 9.36
CA GLU A 688 -13.96 19.39 8.95
C GLU A 688 -15.00 19.34 10.07
N HIS A 689 -16.28 19.25 9.70
CA HIS A 689 -17.34 18.84 10.61
C HIS A 689 -18.15 17.76 9.95
N ILE A 690 -18.35 16.65 10.66
CA ILE A 690 -19.26 15.59 10.22
C ILE A 690 -20.71 16.03 10.34
N GLY A 691 -21.55 15.52 9.46
CA GLY A 691 -22.99 15.63 9.56
C GLY A 691 -23.51 14.77 10.71
N THR A 692 -24.59 15.24 11.34
CA THR A 692 -25.15 14.63 12.56
C THR A 692 -26.41 13.80 12.30
N HIS A 693 -26.80 13.65 11.03
CA HIS A 693 -27.99 12.94 10.58
C HIS A 693 -27.64 11.76 9.65
N ASP A 694 -26.37 11.38 9.60
CA ASP A 694 -25.87 10.31 8.75
C ASP A 694 -24.79 9.51 9.50
N LEU A 695 -24.82 8.19 9.34
CA LEU A 695 -23.83 7.30 9.94
C LEU A 695 -22.79 6.79 8.93
N THR A 696 -23.03 6.96 7.63
CA THR A 696 -22.24 6.34 6.56
C THR A 696 -20.81 6.85 6.51
N TYR A 697 -20.61 8.16 6.70
CA TYR A 697 -19.26 8.75 6.74
C TYR A 697 -18.46 8.22 7.94
N THR A 698 -19.10 8.15 9.12
CA THR A 698 -18.49 7.60 10.32
C THR A 698 -18.11 6.12 10.17
N ILE A 699 -19.01 5.29 9.62
CA ILE A 699 -18.71 3.87 9.35
C ILE A 699 -17.53 3.75 8.38
N ALA A 700 -17.48 4.54 7.32
CA ALA A 700 -16.38 4.49 6.36
C ALA A 700 -15.03 4.82 7.03
N ARG A 701 -14.98 5.86 7.88
CA ARG A 701 -13.78 6.24 8.66
C ARG A 701 -13.38 5.16 9.66
N PHE A 702 -14.34 4.63 10.40
CA PHE A 702 -14.07 3.58 11.37
C PHE A 702 -13.54 2.32 10.70
N ASN A 703 -14.18 1.87 9.61
CA ASN A 703 -13.76 0.67 8.89
C ASN A 703 -12.30 0.80 8.40
N HIS A 704 -11.92 1.96 7.88
CA HIS A 704 -10.54 2.21 7.46
C HIS A 704 -9.57 2.14 8.66
N ALA A 705 -9.82 2.94 9.71
CA ALA A 705 -8.96 2.99 10.89
C ALA A 705 -8.82 1.61 11.57
N TYR A 706 -9.93 0.89 11.71
CA TYR A 706 -9.98 -0.44 12.32
C TYR A 706 -9.20 -1.47 11.49
N THR A 707 -9.44 -1.54 10.17
CA THR A 707 -8.79 -2.54 9.32
C THR A 707 -7.30 -2.25 9.10
N ASN A 708 -6.89 -0.99 9.02
CA ASN A 708 -5.48 -0.62 8.83
C ASN A 708 -4.63 -0.78 10.10
N ASN A 709 -5.25 -0.81 11.28
CA ASN A 709 -4.56 -1.02 12.56
C ASN A 709 -4.67 -2.46 13.09
N GLY A 710 -4.86 -3.43 12.18
CA GLY A 710 -4.88 -4.85 12.53
C GLY A 710 -6.11 -5.27 13.33
N SER A 711 -7.27 -4.67 13.01
CA SER A 711 -8.56 -4.93 13.65
C SER A 711 -8.54 -4.59 15.14
N LYS A 712 -8.05 -3.39 15.47
CA LYS A 712 -8.00 -2.87 16.85
C LYS A 712 -8.77 -1.57 16.95
N ILE A 713 -9.75 -1.55 17.87
CA ILE A 713 -10.54 -0.35 18.19
C ILE A 713 -9.65 0.75 18.76
N ASP A 714 -8.73 0.37 19.66
CA ASP A 714 -7.78 1.31 20.26
C ASP A 714 -6.64 1.63 19.28
N ASN A 715 -6.88 2.63 18.42
CA ASN A 715 -5.88 3.19 17.53
C ASN A 715 -5.91 4.73 17.55
N ASP A 716 -4.73 5.33 17.38
CA ASP A 716 -4.54 6.79 17.49
C ASP A 716 -5.29 7.57 16.41
N GLU A 717 -5.45 6.98 15.21
CA GLU A 717 -6.14 7.58 14.07
C GLU A 717 -7.63 7.82 14.37
N TRP A 718 -8.32 6.77 14.81
CA TRP A 718 -9.73 6.82 15.19
C TRP A 718 -9.96 7.75 16.39
N LYS A 719 -9.13 7.63 17.44
CA LYS A 719 -9.21 8.52 18.61
C LYS A 719 -9.10 9.98 18.21
N HIS A 720 -8.12 10.32 17.38
CA HIS A 720 -7.93 11.68 16.91
C HIS A 720 -9.14 12.20 16.15
N PHE A 721 -9.68 11.40 15.21
CA PHE A 721 -10.87 11.76 14.45
C PHE A 721 -12.11 11.96 15.33
N PHE A 722 -12.33 11.05 16.29
CA PHE A 722 -13.46 11.13 17.21
C PHE A 722 -13.36 12.37 18.10
N ASP A 723 -12.18 12.65 18.66
CA ASP A 723 -11.94 13.79 19.54
C ASP A 723 -12.09 15.13 18.81
N GLN A 724 -11.57 15.24 17.57
CA GLN A 724 -11.77 16.41 16.72
C GLN A 724 -13.26 16.70 16.45
N ASN A 725 -14.10 15.66 16.41
CA ASN A 725 -15.53 15.76 16.11
C ASN A 725 -16.41 15.53 17.36
N LYS A 726 -15.88 15.65 18.58
CA LYS A 726 -16.61 15.35 19.84
C LYS A 726 -17.96 16.04 19.92
N HIS A 727 -18.04 17.33 19.56
CA HIS A 727 -19.30 18.08 19.56
C HIS A 727 -20.34 17.53 18.56
N SER A 728 -19.90 17.18 17.36
CA SER A 728 -20.77 16.53 16.36
C SER A 728 -21.22 15.15 16.83
N TYR A 729 -20.38 14.38 17.54
CA TYR A 729 -20.77 13.11 18.13
C TYR A 729 -21.81 13.25 19.24
N VAL A 730 -21.75 14.30 20.06
CA VAL A 730 -22.80 14.60 21.05
C VAL A 730 -24.15 14.82 20.36
N GLU A 731 -24.19 15.59 19.27
CA GLU A 731 -25.42 15.81 18.49
C GLU A 731 -25.89 14.54 17.77
N LEU A 732 -24.96 13.76 17.22
CA LEU A 732 -25.24 12.51 16.55
C LEU A 732 -25.84 11.48 17.54
N PHE A 733 -25.31 11.38 18.76
CA PHE A 733 -25.86 10.53 19.83
C PHE A 733 -27.26 11.00 20.28
N LYS A 734 -27.48 12.32 20.39
CA LYS A 734 -28.83 12.88 20.61
C LYS A 734 -29.80 12.45 19.53
N ASN A 735 -29.42 12.57 18.27
CA ASN A 735 -30.26 12.17 17.14
C ASN A 735 -30.53 10.65 17.16
N MET A 736 -29.55 9.82 17.54
CA MET A 736 -29.77 8.37 17.71
C MET A 736 -30.73 8.01 18.85
N SER A 737 -30.77 8.84 19.91
CA SER A 737 -31.65 8.61 21.07
C SER A 737 -33.13 8.79 20.77
N ASP A 738 -33.46 9.64 19.80
CA ASP A 738 -34.84 9.85 19.37
C ASP A 738 -35.30 8.71 18.45
N LYS A 739 -36.24 7.89 18.94
CA LYS A 739 -36.77 6.71 18.23
C LYS A 739 -37.45 7.05 16.91
N ASP A 740 -37.97 8.27 16.76
CA ASP A 740 -38.65 8.69 15.54
C ASP A 740 -37.69 9.25 14.50
N SER A 741 -36.45 9.56 14.88
CA SER A 741 -35.44 10.11 13.99
C SER A 741 -35.05 9.13 12.87
N ALA A 742 -34.65 9.70 11.73
CA ALA A 742 -34.13 8.92 10.61
C ALA A 742 -32.87 8.12 10.98
N LEU A 743 -32.02 8.68 11.85
CA LEU A 743 -30.75 8.08 12.26
C LEU A 743 -30.96 6.90 13.20
N SER A 744 -31.91 6.99 14.15
CA SER A 744 -32.25 5.86 15.04
C SER A 744 -32.79 4.67 14.24
N LYS A 745 -33.68 4.94 13.27
CA LYS A 745 -34.22 3.92 12.34
C LYS A 745 -33.13 3.29 11.48
N GLU A 746 -32.13 4.06 11.05
CA GLU A 746 -30.95 3.54 10.35
C GLU A 746 -30.09 2.63 11.24
N VAL A 747 -29.83 3.02 12.49
CA VAL A 747 -29.09 2.19 13.44
C VAL A 747 -29.84 0.87 13.71
N SER A 748 -31.15 0.91 13.90
CA SER A 748 -31.98 -0.29 14.05
C SER A 748 -31.93 -1.20 12.80
N PHE A 749 -31.86 -0.62 11.60
CA PHE A 749 -31.66 -1.37 10.36
C PHE A 749 -30.32 -2.13 10.37
N PHE A 750 -29.23 -1.47 10.80
CA PHE A 750 -27.92 -2.11 10.91
C PHE A 750 -27.84 -3.17 12.03
N PHE A 751 -28.51 -2.98 13.16
CA PHE A 751 -28.65 -4.04 14.17
C PHE A 751 -29.46 -5.23 13.64
N LYS A 752 -30.51 -4.97 12.84
CA LYS A 752 -31.25 -6.04 12.17
C LYS A 752 -30.35 -6.83 11.22
N GLU A 753 -29.49 -6.15 10.44
CA GLU A 753 -28.50 -6.84 9.59
C GLU A 753 -27.59 -7.77 10.39
N LEU A 754 -27.12 -7.36 11.57
CA LEU A 754 -26.34 -8.22 12.46
C LEU A 754 -27.15 -9.43 12.95
N LYS A 755 -28.38 -9.20 13.40
CA LYS A 755 -29.28 -10.26 13.91
C LYS A 755 -29.64 -11.29 12.84
N ASP A 756 -29.79 -10.85 11.59
CA ASP A 756 -30.14 -11.73 10.47
C ASP A 756 -28.98 -12.63 10.04
N ARG A 757 -27.73 -12.25 10.36
CA ARG A 757 -26.50 -13.02 10.06
C ARG A 757 -25.97 -13.83 11.24
N ALA A 758 -26.45 -13.56 12.44
CA ALA A 758 -25.94 -14.14 13.67
C ALA A 758 -26.45 -15.57 13.91
N THR A 759 -25.63 -16.39 14.58
CA THR A 759 -26.09 -17.65 15.21
C THR A 759 -27.06 -17.35 16.36
N VAL A 760 -27.77 -18.38 16.86
CA VAL A 760 -28.75 -18.23 17.96
C VAL A 760 -28.12 -17.56 19.19
N ILE A 761 -26.92 -17.97 19.59
CA ILE A 761 -26.20 -17.42 20.76
C ILE A 761 -25.80 -15.95 20.52
N GLN A 762 -25.20 -15.67 19.36
CA GLN A 762 -24.80 -14.30 19.00
C GLN A 762 -25.99 -13.34 18.90
N LYS A 763 -27.16 -13.84 18.49
CA LYS A 763 -28.36 -13.02 18.36
C LYS A 763 -28.82 -12.47 19.71
N GLU A 764 -28.73 -13.26 20.78
CA GLU A 764 -29.07 -12.78 22.14
C GLU A 764 -28.12 -11.68 22.61
N GLU A 765 -26.82 -11.81 22.32
CA GLU A 765 -25.81 -10.79 22.62
C GLU A 765 -26.08 -9.49 21.87
N ILE A 766 -26.41 -9.58 20.58
CA ILE A 766 -26.72 -8.41 19.74
C ILE A 766 -27.97 -7.70 20.25
N VAL A 767 -29.00 -8.41 20.70
CA VAL A 767 -30.21 -7.80 21.27
C VAL A 767 -29.89 -7.06 22.58
N LYS A 768 -29.06 -7.65 23.45
CA LYS A 768 -28.58 -6.98 24.67
C LYS A 768 -27.77 -5.74 24.36
N LEU A 769 -26.88 -5.81 23.36
CA LEU A 769 -26.09 -4.68 22.89
C LEU A 769 -26.98 -3.56 22.34
N GLU A 770 -27.94 -3.89 21.47
CA GLU A 770 -28.89 -2.91 20.90
C GLU A 770 -29.65 -2.15 22.00
N THR A 771 -30.07 -2.85 23.06
CA THR A 771 -30.78 -2.23 24.19
C THR A 771 -29.87 -1.26 24.94
N LYS A 772 -28.68 -1.73 25.37
CA LYS A 772 -27.68 -0.91 26.06
C LYS A 772 -27.25 0.30 25.23
N PHE A 773 -27.09 0.10 23.92
CA PHE A 773 -26.72 1.16 22.99
C PHE A 773 -27.73 2.30 23.02
N PHE A 774 -29.02 2.02 22.82
CA PHE A 774 -30.04 3.07 22.78
C PHE A 774 -30.24 3.73 24.15
N ASP A 775 -30.12 2.98 25.25
CA ASP A 775 -30.16 3.53 26.60
C ASP A 775 -29.00 4.50 26.86
N ALA A 776 -27.78 4.16 26.42
CA ALA A 776 -26.62 5.03 26.56
C ALA A 776 -26.74 6.32 25.71
N MET A 777 -27.23 6.22 24.47
CA MET A 777 -27.50 7.40 23.64
C MET A 777 -28.53 8.32 24.29
N LYS A 778 -29.56 7.75 24.91
CA LYS A 778 -30.56 8.50 25.67
C LYS A 778 -29.95 9.22 26.88
N ASN A 779 -29.08 8.54 27.63
CA ASN A 779 -28.38 9.17 28.76
C ASN A 779 -27.52 10.37 28.31
N VAL A 780 -26.83 10.27 27.16
CA VAL A 780 -26.10 11.41 26.57
C VAL A 780 -27.04 12.55 26.19
N SER A 781 -28.22 12.23 25.67
CA SER A 781 -29.22 13.23 25.30
C SER A 781 -29.70 14.03 26.52
N GLU A 782 -29.91 13.34 27.64
CA GLU A 782 -30.32 13.93 28.92
C GLU A 782 -29.17 14.70 29.61
N GLN A 783 -27.93 14.23 29.46
CA GLN A 783 -26.73 14.80 30.10
C GLN A 783 -25.54 14.98 29.13
N PRO A 784 -25.63 15.90 28.16
CA PRO A 784 -24.68 15.97 27.04
C PRO A 784 -23.28 16.46 27.39
N PHE A 785 -23.10 17.04 28.57
CA PHE A 785 -21.81 17.55 29.06
C PHE A 785 -21.20 16.65 30.15
N ASN A 786 -21.85 15.52 30.48
CA ASN A 786 -21.29 14.54 31.40
C ASN A 786 -20.30 13.64 30.65
N GLU A 787 -19.01 13.77 30.97
CA GLU A 787 -17.94 13.06 30.28
C GLU A 787 -17.97 11.54 30.51
N GLU A 788 -18.41 11.08 31.69
CA GLU A 788 -18.51 9.65 31.99
C GLU A 788 -19.59 8.98 31.14
N ILE A 789 -20.78 9.59 31.07
CA ILE A 789 -21.91 9.11 30.25
C ILE A 789 -21.56 9.13 28.76
N PHE A 790 -20.89 10.20 28.29
CA PHE A 790 -20.45 10.27 26.90
C PHE A 790 -19.42 9.19 26.56
N ASN A 791 -18.48 8.91 27.46
CA ASN A 791 -17.49 7.86 27.26
C ASN A 791 -18.11 6.46 27.29
N GLU A 792 -19.12 6.21 28.13
CA GLU A 792 -19.89 4.96 28.11
C GLU A 792 -20.60 4.75 26.77
N ALA A 793 -21.30 5.79 26.27
CA ALA A 793 -21.95 5.75 24.97
C ALA A 793 -20.95 5.56 23.81
N LYS A 794 -19.77 6.20 23.89
CA LYS A 794 -18.68 6.00 22.92
C LYS A 794 -18.25 4.54 22.85
N VAL A 795 -18.04 3.87 23.99
CA VAL A 795 -17.63 2.46 24.01
C VAL A 795 -18.67 1.56 23.34
N LEU A 796 -19.96 1.76 23.64
CA LEU A 796 -21.04 1.00 22.99
C LEU A 796 -21.19 1.33 21.50
N PHE A 797 -20.91 2.57 21.11
CA PHE A 797 -20.87 2.97 19.71
C PHE A 797 -19.73 2.31 18.93
N GLU A 798 -18.54 2.23 19.53
CA GLU A 798 -17.38 1.56 18.94
C GLU A 798 -17.60 0.04 18.80
N ASP A 799 -18.19 -0.63 19.80
CA ASP A 799 -18.58 -2.06 19.70
C ASP A 799 -19.61 -2.29 18.58
N PHE A 800 -20.60 -1.40 18.46
CA PHE A 800 -21.54 -1.44 17.34
C PHE A 800 -20.81 -1.29 15.98
N LEU A 801 -19.92 -0.31 15.83
CA LEU A 801 -19.18 -0.10 14.59
C LEU A 801 -18.26 -1.29 14.24
N GLU A 802 -17.56 -1.85 15.23
CA GLU A 802 -16.73 -3.05 15.06
C GLU A 802 -17.55 -4.22 14.50
N ARG A 803 -18.73 -4.48 15.07
CA ARG A 803 -19.61 -5.56 14.60
C ARG A 803 -20.11 -5.32 13.17
N GLN A 804 -20.22 -4.07 12.72
CA GLN A 804 -20.62 -3.71 11.35
C GLN A 804 -19.52 -3.95 10.29
N VAL A 805 -18.27 -4.15 10.70
CA VAL A 805 -17.14 -4.44 9.78
C VAL A 805 -17.30 -5.80 9.11
N SER A 806 -17.74 -6.82 9.85
CA SER A 806 -17.85 -8.19 9.32
C SER A 806 -18.87 -8.31 8.17
N PRO A 807 -20.13 -7.85 8.32
CA PRO A 807 -21.10 -7.84 7.20
C PRO A 807 -20.60 -7.12 5.95
N TRP A 808 -19.77 -6.09 6.12
CA TRP A 808 -19.14 -5.36 5.02
C TRP A 808 -18.10 -6.21 4.28
N LEU A 809 -17.17 -6.85 5.01
CA LEU A 809 -16.13 -7.71 4.44
C LEU A 809 -16.73 -8.93 3.73
N ASP A 810 -17.76 -9.54 4.31
CA ASP A 810 -18.46 -10.69 3.72
C ASP A 810 -19.04 -10.35 2.35
N ILE A 811 -19.76 -9.22 2.25
CA ILE A 811 -20.35 -8.77 0.97
C ILE A 811 -19.26 -8.54 -0.09
N ILE A 812 -18.14 -7.93 0.30
CA ILE A 812 -17.02 -7.70 -0.63
C ILE A 812 -16.49 -9.03 -1.18
N ASN A 813 -16.25 -9.99 -0.30
CA ASN A 813 -15.66 -11.28 -0.66
C ASN A 813 -16.63 -12.16 -1.47
N GLU A 814 -17.92 -12.17 -1.13
CA GLU A 814 -18.92 -13.04 -1.75
C GLU A 814 -19.45 -12.50 -3.08
N LYS A 815 -19.69 -11.18 -3.18
CA LYS A 815 -20.43 -10.59 -4.30
C LYS A 815 -19.57 -9.79 -5.27
N TRP A 816 -18.55 -9.11 -4.76
CA TRP A 816 -17.82 -8.10 -5.53
C TRP A 816 -16.50 -8.61 -6.10
N TRP A 817 -15.71 -9.34 -5.31
CA TRP A 817 -14.54 -10.01 -5.82
C TRP A 817 -14.94 -11.18 -6.71
N LYS A 818 -14.80 -10.99 -8.02
CA LYS A 818 -15.08 -12.04 -8.98
C LYS A 818 -13.79 -12.75 -9.38
N PRO A 819 -13.79 -14.09 -9.46
CA PRO A 819 -12.72 -14.82 -10.13
C PRO A 819 -12.48 -14.23 -11.53
N ASP A 820 -11.23 -13.94 -11.86
CA ASP A 820 -10.83 -13.67 -13.24
C ASP A 820 -10.04 -14.85 -13.81
N THR A 821 -10.03 -15.00 -15.12
CA THR A 821 -9.39 -16.14 -15.78
C THR A 821 -7.90 -16.15 -15.48
N TYR A 822 -7.37 -17.27 -14.99
CA TYR A 822 -5.94 -17.44 -14.88
C TYR A 822 -5.29 -17.35 -16.29
N LYS A 823 -4.56 -16.27 -16.55
CA LYS A 823 -3.82 -16.08 -17.80
C LYS A 823 -2.34 -16.25 -17.56
N GLN A 824 -1.73 -17.14 -18.33
CA GLN A 824 -0.28 -17.33 -18.34
C GLN A 824 0.39 -16.09 -18.95
N THR A 825 0.96 -15.22 -18.11
CA THR A 825 1.65 -14.00 -18.58
C THR A 825 3.03 -14.33 -19.14
N THR A 826 3.62 -13.42 -19.93
CA THR A 826 5.01 -13.52 -20.43
C THR A 826 6.07 -13.60 -19.31
N LEU A 827 5.67 -13.30 -18.06
CA LEU A 827 6.47 -13.43 -16.86
C LEU A 827 6.49 -14.87 -16.29
N SER A 828 5.54 -15.71 -16.70
CA SER A 828 5.54 -17.14 -16.36
C SER A 828 6.73 -17.81 -17.05
N GLY A 829 7.42 -18.70 -16.33
CA GLY A 829 8.61 -19.38 -16.85
C GLY A 829 8.32 -20.37 -18.00
N ASN A 830 7.12 -20.36 -18.56
CA ASN A 830 6.60 -21.36 -19.48
C ASN A 830 6.48 -20.87 -20.94
N SER A 831 7.32 -19.90 -21.34
CA SER A 831 7.48 -19.51 -22.74
C SER A 831 7.80 -20.72 -23.63
N PHE A 832 7.40 -20.69 -24.90
CA PHE A 832 7.70 -21.76 -25.87
C PHE A 832 9.19 -22.15 -25.84
N ARG A 833 10.09 -21.16 -25.77
CA ARG A 833 11.54 -21.37 -25.63
C ARG A 833 11.91 -22.20 -24.40
N THR A 834 11.33 -21.94 -23.23
CA THR A 834 11.59 -22.72 -22.01
C THR A 834 10.91 -24.09 -22.03
N ARG A 835 9.86 -24.31 -22.83
CA ARG A 835 9.29 -25.65 -23.07
C ARG A 835 10.22 -26.49 -23.93
N VAL A 836 10.69 -25.96 -25.05
CA VAL A 836 11.64 -26.64 -25.95
C VAL A 836 12.92 -27.03 -25.22
N LEU A 837 13.48 -26.11 -24.41
CA LEU A 837 14.70 -26.40 -23.65
C LEU A 837 14.52 -27.47 -22.56
N ARG A 838 13.31 -27.60 -21.99
CA ARG A 838 12.97 -28.69 -21.05
C ARG A 838 12.87 -30.04 -21.73
N VAL A 839 12.24 -30.11 -22.91
CA VAL A 839 12.17 -31.37 -23.69
C VAL A 839 13.57 -31.88 -24.04
N LEU A 840 14.51 -30.95 -24.25
CA LEU A 840 15.91 -31.28 -24.53
C LEU A 840 16.77 -31.56 -23.28
N ASN A 841 16.19 -31.51 -22.07
CA ASN A 841 16.91 -31.65 -20.79
C ASN A 841 18.07 -30.63 -20.63
N MET A 842 17.91 -29.41 -21.18
CA MET A 842 18.93 -28.36 -21.20
C MET A 842 18.51 -27.16 -20.34
N HIS A 843 19.34 -26.77 -19.37
CA HIS A 843 19.08 -25.56 -18.58
C HIS A 843 19.40 -24.29 -19.40
N PRO A 844 18.44 -23.37 -19.66
CA PRO A 844 18.63 -22.23 -20.56
C PRO A 844 19.67 -21.20 -20.11
N ARG A 845 20.05 -21.23 -18.84
CA ARG A 845 20.96 -20.25 -18.23
C ARG A 845 22.38 -20.77 -18.08
N ASP A 846 22.67 -21.96 -18.62
CA ASP A 846 24.04 -22.44 -18.65
C ASP A 846 24.82 -21.85 -19.83
N LYS A 847 25.86 -21.06 -19.55
CA LYS A 847 26.67 -20.40 -20.58
C LYS A 847 27.41 -21.40 -21.47
N ASN A 848 27.75 -22.58 -20.94
CA ASN A 848 28.38 -23.65 -21.71
C ASN A 848 27.43 -24.24 -22.77
N ASN A 849 26.11 -24.11 -22.58
CA ASN A 849 25.14 -24.46 -23.60
C ASN A 849 25.04 -23.35 -24.64
N ILE A 850 25.13 -22.05 -24.26
CA ILE A 850 25.02 -20.87 -25.15
C ILE A 850 26.09 -20.86 -26.26
N GLU A 851 27.29 -21.39 -26.03
CA GLU A 851 28.32 -21.52 -27.08
C GLU A 851 27.99 -22.60 -28.13
N LYS A 852 27.14 -23.59 -27.81
CA LYS A 852 26.59 -24.55 -28.78
C LYS A 852 25.44 -23.96 -29.63
N PHE A 853 24.95 -22.74 -29.34
CA PHE A 853 23.82 -22.11 -30.06
C PHE A 853 24.21 -21.35 -31.35
N LYS A 854 25.47 -21.36 -31.79
CA LYS A 854 25.79 -20.76 -33.10
C LYS A 854 25.20 -21.53 -34.29
N GLU A 855 24.63 -22.72 -34.08
CA GLU A 855 24.14 -23.61 -35.15
C GLU A 855 22.66 -24.01 -35.04
N ILE A 856 21.79 -23.24 -34.39
CA ILE A 856 20.34 -23.49 -34.53
C ILE A 856 19.81 -22.58 -35.66
N PRO A 857 19.32 -23.14 -36.78
CA PRO A 857 18.71 -22.35 -37.85
C PRO A 857 17.50 -21.58 -37.32
N ASP A 858 17.30 -20.38 -37.85
CA ASP A 858 16.15 -19.52 -37.56
C ASP A 858 14.83 -20.26 -37.85
N ILE A 859 14.09 -20.64 -36.79
CA ILE A 859 12.82 -21.38 -36.88
C ILE A 859 11.63 -20.40 -36.94
N SER A 860 11.77 -19.28 -37.64
CA SER A 860 10.67 -18.35 -37.92
C SER A 860 9.67 -18.89 -38.97
N ARG A 861 9.63 -20.21 -39.22
CA ARG A 861 8.72 -20.88 -40.18
C ARG A 861 8.08 -22.19 -39.69
N LEU A 862 7.94 -22.37 -38.38
CA LEU A 862 6.98 -23.31 -37.76
C LEU A 862 6.06 -22.52 -36.85
#